data_AF-A0A2T4A3V4-F1
#
_entry.id   AF-A0A2T4A3V4-F1
#
_cell.length_a   1.000
_cell.length_b   1.000
_cell.length_c   1.000
_cell.angle_alpha   90.00
_cell.angle_beta   90.00
_cell.angle_gamma   90.00
#
_symmetry.space_group_name_H-M   'P 1'
#
loop_
_entity.id
_entity.type
_entity.pdbx_description
1 polymer ?
#
loop_
_entity_poly.entity_id
_entity_poly.type
_entity_poly.pdbx_seq_one_letter_code
_entity_poly.pdbx_strand_id
1 'polypeptide(L)'
;MSLDPNDGFVAAEAAEPESGDLPIFTIERVQLQFSIAADFAAAQVANNVIILALTSGRILRIDLNRPEDIDDIDLPRKPSEIGIIRRMFLDPTASHLLVCTSLGHNFYLHSQSKQPRLLSKLPGVLIESIAWNPSLPTASTREILIGTVDGNIYEAFIETSNEFYRKEMKHLKNLHKLPDGPITGLWVDNLHGKNDLRRVMIATQSRLFHLVGRISHGHDGSGSIYTRMFETEQPVIHELSRVTSGASSTFVVSPDPPDTSPHDDDDVPDRAYAWLSSHGVYHGKLLNAPADSALGSKVFAESKMLPRAQIVTQGSGSKRKPSTETIDAIALTQWHIVNLVGGRVITTNRLTGEMVSEHDVLSAGQKPIGFSVDSQKNTFWLFTSEEIFEIVVRDEDRNIWKIMMETQQFEPALQQARSQIQRETVSAAFGDYLSTKGHWSEAAMVYGRSNKPFEEVALKLIDSNQPDALRIFLLTKLGTTKKSAVMQRIMIASWLVEIFMAKLNSLDDAIITHADLSEKMNPAESRKLINSAKKEFQEFVNKYKSDLDHKTVYDVISSHGREEELLYFANAINDYNYVLSYWVQRERWTEALNVLKKQTDAEVFYRYSTVLMSHVAQDTVDILMRHSDLSPRRLIPALLEYHRGFDGEATAQNQAIRYLNYVVYQLNSTDAAVHNTLVSIYASHPSKDESGLLSYLQAQGDEPRYDSDFALRQCIHHHRTLSCVHIYTSMEQYLQAVDLALSHNEVELAAVIADRPMSNPQLRKRLWLAVARRVISQSDGIKTAIEFLKRCDLLKIEDLIPFFPDFVVIDDFKEEICEALEDYSRNIDNLKKEMDESSQTATNIKLDIAALDHRYAIVEPGEKCYVCGLPLLSRQFFVFPCQHSFHSDCMGRKVLEQAGVAKSNRIKELQMQIHKGLVSGTQREAVVAELDALVASACILCSDFAIKRIDEPFITRDDNPDEWAL
;
A
#
# COMPACT_ATOMS: atom_id res chain seq x y z
N MET A 1 -34.63 -18.29 -60.41
CA MET A 1 -34.20 -17.14 -61.24
C MET A 1 -32.71 -16.94 -61.02
N SER A 2 -32.02 -16.52 -62.07
CA SER A 2 -30.56 -16.47 -62.27
C SER A 2 -29.76 -15.87 -61.11
N LEU A 3 -28.63 -16.51 -60.82
CA LEU A 3 -27.51 -15.99 -60.03
C LEU A 3 -26.83 -14.85 -60.81
N ASP A 4 -26.70 -13.68 -60.19
CA ASP A 4 -25.90 -12.55 -60.67
C ASP A 4 -24.56 -12.53 -59.89
N PRO A 5 -23.38 -12.59 -60.54
CA PRO A 5 -22.11 -12.87 -59.87
C PRO A 5 -21.30 -11.60 -59.52
N ASN A 6 -21.96 -10.51 -59.12
CA ASN A 6 -21.29 -9.22 -58.88
C ASN A 6 -21.44 -8.65 -57.46
N ASP A 7 -21.90 -9.45 -56.49
CA ASP A 7 -21.92 -9.04 -55.08
C ASP A 7 -20.74 -9.67 -54.34
N GLY A 8 -19.65 -8.91 -54.28
CA GLY A 8 -18.47 -9.26 -53.51
C GLY A 8 -18.82 -9.32 -52.04
N PHE A 9 -18.88 -10.55 -51.51
CA PHE A 9 -18.92 -10.83 -50.08
C PHE A 9 -17.63 -10.27 -49.41
N VAL A 10 -17.66 -9.01 -49.00
CA VAL A 10 -16.85 -8.52 -47.89
C VAL A 10 -17.71 -8.71 -46.66
N ALA A 11 -17.35 -9.66 -45.82
CA ALA A 11 -17.91 -9.80 -44.49
C ALA A 11 -17.62 -8.50 -43.73
N ALA A 12 -18.62 -7.61 -43.66
CA ALA A 12 -18.65 -6.57 -42.66
C ALA A 12 -18.85 -7.29 -41.32
N GLU A 13 -17.76 -7.50 -40.58
CA GLU A 13 -17.85 -7.65 -39.14
C GLU A 13 -18.73 -6.50 -38.64
N ALA A 14 -19.84 -6.86 -38.01
CA ALA A 14 -20.69 -5.92 -37.28
C ALA A 14 -19.89 -5.42 -36.06
N ALA A 15 -18.96 -4.50 -36.32
CA ALA A 15 -18.49 -3.57 -35.31
C ALA A 15 -19.69 -2.67 -35.01
N GLU A 16 -20.23 -2.78 -33.79
CA GLU A 16 -21.07 -1.73 -33.24
C GLU A 16 -20.33 -0.40 -33.43
N PRO A 17 -20.94 0.63 -34.06
CA PRO A 17 -20.29 1.92 -34.17
C PRO A 17 -19.99 2.41 -32.75
N GLU A 18 -18.74 2.81 -32.49
CA GLU A 18 -18.38 3.49 -31.25
C GLU A 18 -19.41 4.61 -31.02
N SER A 19 -19.94 4.72 -29.80
CA SER A 19 -21.07 5.58 -29.42
C SER A 19 -20.94 7.06 -29.83
N GLY A 20 -19.74 7.51 -30.20
CA GLY A 20 -19.42 8.84 -30.70
C GLY A 20 -19.98 9.19 -32.08
N ASP A 21 -20.25 8.21 -32.96
CA ASP A 21 -20.66 8.45 -34.36
C ASP A 21 -22.17 8.48 -34.59
N LEU A 22 -22.98 8.05 -33.61
CA LEU A 22 -24.44 8.13 -33.71
C LEU A 22 -24.95 9.56 -33.48
N PRO A 23 -25.98 10.01 -34.23
CA PRO A 23 -26.58 11.33 -34.05
C PRO A 23 -27.17 11.49 -32.65
N ILE A 24 -27.12 12.72 -32.12
CA ILE A 24 -27.60 13.04 -30.76
C ILE A 24 -29.11 12.79 -30.63
N PHE A 25 -29.87 13.10 -31.70
CA PHE A 25 -31.31 12.95 -31.74
C PHE A 25 -31.70 12.00 -32.88
N THR A 26 -32.48 10.98 -32.56
CA THR A 26 -33.14 10.10 -33.54
C THR A 26 -34.63 10.05 -33.24
N ILE A 27 -35.45 9.97 -34.28
CA ILE A 27 -36.91 9.86 -34.14
C ILE A 27 -37.32 8.46 -34.59
N GLU A 28 -37.88 7.71 -33.66
CA GLU A 28 -38.26 6.32 -33.86
C GLU A 28 -39.78 6.18 -33.77
N ARG A 29 -40.37 5.47 -34.73
CA ARG A 29 -41.81 5.20 -34.72
C ARG A 29 -42.09 4.03 -33.78
N VAL A 30 -42.99 4.24 -32.84
CA VAL A 30 -43.41 3.22 -31.88
C VAL A 30 -44.46 2.32 -32.53
N GLN A 31 -44.19 1.02 -32.56
CA GLN A 31 -45.13 0.02 -33.08
C GLN A 31 -46.01 -0.51 -31.95
N LEU A 32 -47.30 -0.20 -32.00
CA LEU A 32 -48.28 -0.80 -31.11
C LEU A 32 -48.66 -2.18 -31.64
N GLN A 33 -48.53 -3.21 -30.81
CA GLN A 33 -48.86 -4.59 -31.18
C GLN A 33 -50.37 -4.87 -31.26
N PHE A 34 -51.20 -3.86 -30.99
CA PHE A 34 -52.65 -3.92 -31.02
C PHE A 34 -53.21 -2.79 -31.90
N SER A 35 -54.33 -3.06 -32.56
CA SER A 35 -55.01 -2.08 -33.41
C SER A 35 -55.89 -1.14 -32.60
N ILE A 36 -55.77 0.16 -32.83
CA ILE A 36 -56.62 1.18 -32.21
C ILE A 36 -57.66 1.63 -33.25
N ALA A 37 -58.94 1.56 -32.87
CA ALA A 37 -60.05 1.78 -33.79
C ALA A 37 -60.49 3.26 -33.92
N ALA A 38 -59.89 4.18 -33.17
CA ALA A 38 -60.26 5.60 -33.12
C ALA A 38 -59.02 6.49 -32.96
N ASP A 39 -59.07 7.68 -33.54
CA ASP A 39 -57.97 8.65 -33.46
C ASP A 39 -57.69 9.06 -32.01
N PHE A 40 -56.42 9.39 -31.76
CA PHE A 40 -55.95 10.00 -30.53
C PHE A 40 -56.49 11.43 -30.39
N ALA A 41 -57.10 11.72 -29.24
CA ALA A 41 -57.57 13.04 -28.86
C ALA A 41 -56.55 13.79 -27.99
N ALA A 42 -55.88 13.07 -27.09
CA ALA A 42 -54.81 13.60 -26.24
C ALA A 42 -53.91 12.45 -25.79
N ALA A 43 -52.66 12.75 -25.44
CA ALA A 43 -51.71 11.78 -24.91
C ALA A 43 -50.82 12.43 -23.85
N GLN A 44 -50.39 11.67 -22.85
CA GLN A 44 -49.45 12.09 -21.81
C GLN A 44 -48.54 10.92 -21.43
N VAL A 45 -47.28 11.23 -21.09
CA VAL A 45 -46.30 10.26 -20.61
C VAL A 45 -45.66 10.78 -19.32
N ALA A 46 -45.60 9.94 -18.30
CA ALA A 46 -44.85 10.20 -17.07
C ALA A 46 -44.47 8.88 -16.41
N ASN A 47 -43.30 8.83 -15.76
CA ASN A 47 -42.79 7.66 -15.05
C ASN A 47 -42.91 6.33 -15.84
N ASN A 48 -42.51 6.34 -17.12
CA ASN A 48 -42.65 5.21 -18.05
C ASN A 48 -44.10 4.71 -18.26
N VAL A 49 -45.13 5.50 -17.98
CA VAL A 49 -46.53 5.17 -18.26
C VAL A 49 -47.06 6.09 -19.34
N ILE A 50 -47.55 5.50 -20.44
CA ILE A 50 -48.24 6.22 -21.51
C ILE A 50 -49.75 6.16 -21.26
N ILE A 51 -50.41 7.31 -21.32
CA ILE A 51 -51.87 7.43 -21.26
C ILE A 51 -52.36 8.06 -22.56
N LEU A 52 -53.17 7.31 -23.31
CA LEU A 52 -53.77 7.70 -24.58
C LEU A 52 -55.27 7.89 -24.40
N ALA A 53 -55.79 9.08 -24.74
CA ALA A 53 -57.22 9.34 -24.82
C ALA A 53 -57.67 9.24 -26.27
N LEU A 54 -58.70 8.44 -26.52
CA LEU A 54 -59.31 8.27 -27.83
C LEU A 54 -60.49 9.24 -28.01
N THR A 55 -60.75 9.62 -29.25
CA THR A 55 -61.95 10.42 -29.64
C THR A 55 -63.28 9.74 -29.29
N SER A 56 -63.27 8.42 -29.10
CA SER A 56 -64.42 7.62 -28.63
C SER A 56 -64.79 7.84 -27.15
N GLY A 57 -63.95 8.53 -26.37
CA GLY A 57 -64.14 8.71 -24.93
C GLY A 57 -63.52 7.61 -24.06
N ARG A 58 -62.66 6.77 -24.66
CA ARG A 58 -61.87 5.74 -23.97
C ARG A 58 -60.48 6.26 -23.62
N ILE A 59 -59.92 5.73 -22.52
CA ILE A 59 -58.57 6.02 -22.05
C ILE A 59 -57.82 4.70 -21.97
N LEU A 60 -56.71 4.60 -22.69
CA LEU A 60 -55.78 3.48 -22.63
C LEU A 60 -54.59 3.89 -21.78
N ARG A 61 -54.31 3.13 -20.73
CA ARG A 61 -53.10 3.26 -19.91
C ARG A 61 -52.18 2.08 -20.17
N ILE A 62 -50.93 2.37 -20.50
CA ILE A 62 -49.90 1.39 -20.90
C ILE A 62 -48.66 1.65 -20.04
N ASP A 63 -48.23 0.66 -19.26
CA ASP A 63 -46.95 0.70 -18.57
C ASP A 63 -45.86 0.23 -19.55
N LEU A 64 -44.87 1.07 -19.85
CA LEU A 64 -43.80 0.73 -20.79
C LEU A 64 -42.87 -0.36 -20.25
N ASN A 65 -42.87 -0.62 -18.94
CA ASN A 65 -42.14 -1.76 -18.38
C ASN A 65 -42.88 -3.08 -18.62
N ARG A 66 -44.19 -3.03 -18.90
CA ARG A 66 -45.07 -4.18 -19.19
C ARG A 66 -46.05 -3.81 -20.30
N PRO A 67 -45.58 -3.66 -21.55
CA PRO A 67 -46.40 -3.15 -22.64
C PRO A 67 -47.57 -4.08 -23.00
N GLU A 68 -47.54 -5.35 -22.59
CA GLU A 68 -48.67 -6.28 -22.70
C GLU A 68 -49.88 -5.94 -21.80
N ASP A 69 -49.66 -5.26 -20.67
CA ASP A 69 -50.68 -4.98 -19.66
C ASP A 69 -51.33 -3.62 -19.94
N ILE A 70 -52.40 -3.62 -20.74
CA ILE A 70 -53.13 -2.42 -21.12
C ILE A 70 -54.42 -2.31 -20.31
N ASP A 71 -54.57 -1.19 -19.60
CA ASP A 71 -55.83 -0.84 -18.95
C ASP A 71 -56.70 0.01 -19.88
N ASP A 72 -57.81 -0.57 -20.32
CA ASP A 72 -58.88 0.13 -21.07
C ASP A 72 -59.94 0.66 -20.09
N ILE A 73 -60.12 1.99 -20.07
CA ILE A 73 -60.96 2.71 -19.12
C ILE A 73 -61.98 3.56 -19.88
N ASP A 74 -63.27 3.27 -19.69
CA ASP A 74 -64.36 4.06 -20.25
C ASP A 74 -64.70 5.27 -19.36
N LEU A 75 -64.91 6.45 -19.96
CA LEU A 75 -65.50 7.59 -19.26
C LEU A 75 -66.97 7.32 -18.90
N PRO A 76 -67.45 7.75 -17.71
CA PRO A 76 -68.78 7.40 -17.20
C PRO A 76 -69.96 7.99 -17.98
N ARG A 77 -69.71 8.95 -18.90
CA ARG A 77 -70.74 9.59 -19.75
C ARG A 77 -70.35 9.50 -21.21
N LYS A 78 -71.35 9.43 -22.09
CA LYS A 78 -71.12 9.32 -23.54
C LYS A 78 -70.55 10.62 -24.12
N PRO A 79 -69.70 10.56 -25.17
CA PRO A 79 -69.14 11.74 -25.83
C PRO A 79 -70.18 12.75 -26.32
N SER A 80 -71.41 12.31 -26.64
CA SER A 80 -72.52 13.18 -27.02
C SER A 80 -72.96 14.14 -25.90
N GLU A 81 -72.74 13.78 -24.63
CA GLU A 81 -73.16 14.56 -23.46
C GLU A 81 -72.04 15.43 -22.88
N ILE A 82 -70.80 14.92 -22.93
CA ILE A 82 -69.63 15.58 -22.33
C ILE A 82 -68.70 16.22 -23.36
N GLY A 83 -68.92 15.97 -24.65
CA GLY A 83 -68.01 16.35 -25.73
C GLY A 83 -66.83 15.40 -25.86
N ILE A 84 -65.88 15.75 -26.73
CA ILE A 84 -64.63 15.01 -26.89
C ILE A 84 -63.62 15.40 -25.79
N ILE A 85 -62.70 14.50 -25.49
CA ILE A 85 -61.56 14.81 -24.61
C ILE A 85 -60.71 15.88 -25.30
N ARG A 86 -60.47 17.01 -24.63
CA ARG A 86 -59.70 18.14 -25.15
C ARG A 86 -58.26 18.10 -24.66
N ARG A 87 -58.05 17.85 -23.37
CA ARG A 87 -56.75 17.89 -22.69
C ARG A 87 -56.70 16.82 -21.60
N MET A 88 -55.49 16.34 -21.33
CA MET A 88 -55.18 15.51 -20.16
C MET A 88 -53.95 16.08 -19.46
N PHE A 89 -53.91 15.93 -18.15
CA PHE A 89 -52.77 16.30 -17.32
C PHE A 89 -52.44 15.14 -16.41
N LEU A 90 -51.20 14.64 -16.51
CA LEU A 90 -50.69 13.55 -15.71
C LEU A 90 -49.64 14.11 -14.74
N ASP A 91 -49.66 13.67 -13.48
CA ASP A 91 -48.62 14.04 -12.52
C ASP A 91 -47.28 13.31 -12.81
N PRO A 92 -46.13 13.88 -12.41
CA PRO A 92 -44.82 13.29 -12.67
C PRO A 92 -44.64 11.81 -12.24
N THR A 93 -45.33 11.36 -11.19
CA THR A 93 -45.31 9.97 -10.69
C THR A 93 -46.26 9.02 -11.44
N ALA A 94 -47.08 9.55 -12.34
CA ALA A 94 -48.18 8.86 -13.03
C ALA A 94 -49.30 8.33 -12.10
N SER A 95 -49.45 8.89 -10.89
CA SER A 95 -50.46 8.46 -9.92
C SER A 95 -51.80 9.17 -10.11
N HIS A 96 -51.77 10.43 -10.52
CA HIS A 96 -52.93 11.31 -10.62
C HIS A 96 -53.12 11.78 -12.07
N LEU A 97 -54.30 11.52 -12.65
CA LEU A 97 -54.69 11.96 -13.99
C LEU A 97 -55.94 12.85 -13.92
N LEU A 98 -55.87 14.00 -14.60
CA LEU A 98 -57.01 14.88 -14.83
C LEU A 98 -57.36 14.89 -16.33
N VAL A 99 -58.64 14.62 -16.63
CA VAL A 99 -59.17 14.52 -17.98
C VAL A 99 -60.20 15.62 -18.19
N CYS A 100 -59.96 16.48 -19.18
CA CYS A 100 -60.77 17.66 -19.45
C CYS A 100 -61.46 17.53 -20.81
N THR A 101 -62.77 17.74 -20.83
CA THR A 101 -63.60 17.63 -22.05
C THR A 101 -63.91 18.98 -22.67
N SER A 102 -64.31 18.99 -23.94
CA SER A 102 -64.63 20.21 -24.68
C SER A 102 -65.84 20.98 -24.13
N LEU A 103 -66.77 20.32 -23.42
CA LEU A 103 -67.92 20.96 -22.76
C LEU A 103 -67.65 21.37 -21.30
N GLY A 104 -66.39 21.30 -20.84
CA GLY A 104 -66.01 21.76 -19.49
C GLY A 104 -66.38 20.81 -18.36
N HIS A 105 -66.57 19.51 -18.66
CA HIS A 105 -66.59 18.46 -17.63
C HIS A 105 -65.16 17.98 -17.36
N ASN A 106 -64.79 17.94 -16.07
CA ASN A 106 -63.46 17.57 -15.61
C ASN A 106 -63.55 16.28 -14.78
N PHE A 107 -62.80 15.26 -15.19
CA PHE A 107 -62.74 13.96 -14.51
C PHE A 107 -61.37 13.77 -13.87
N TYR A 108 -61.36 13.09 -12.73
CA TYR A 108 -60.16 12.69 -12.02
C TYR A 108 -60.06 11.17 -11.97
N LEU A 109 -58.87 10.65 -12.22
CA LEU A 109 -58.56 9.23 -12.23
C LEU A 109 -57.25 9.01 -11.46
N HIS A 110 -57.28 8.12 -10.48
CA HIS A 110 -56.09 7.70 -9.74
C HIS A 110 -55.55 6.38 -10.28
N SER A 111 -54.24 6.16 -10.21
CA SER A 111 -53.58 4.96 -10.76
C SER A 111 -54.11 3.64 -10.18
N GLN A 112 -54.62 3.65 -8.96
CA GLN A 112 -55.22 2.46 -8.33
C GLN A 112 -56.70 2.24 -8.68
N SER A 113 -57.34 3.17 -9.38
CA SER A 113 -58.77 3.11 -9.76
C SER A 113 -58.93 2.96 -11.27
N LYS A 114 -59.93 2.18 -11.68
CA LYS A 114 -60.39 2.10 -13.09
C LYS A 114 -61.66 2.93 -13.35
N GLN A 115 -62.16 3.65 -12.35
CA GLN A 115 -63.39 4.44 -12.46
C GLN A 115 -63.05 5.93 -12.39
N PRO A 116 -63.14 6.67 -13.52
CA PRO A 116 -63.00 8.12 -13.54
C PRO A 116 -64.16 8.78 -12.79
N ARG A 117 -63.84 9.75 -11.94
CA ARG A 117 -64.83 10.45 -11.10
C ARG A 117 -64.97 11.92 -11.49
N LEU A 118 -66.19 12.42 -11.47
CA LEU A 118 -66.51 13.78 -11.93
C LEU A 118 -66.23 14.82 -10.83
N LEU A 119 -65.43 15.84 -11.16
CA LEU A 119 -65.12 16.95 -10.26
C LEU A 119 -66.27 17.99 -10.24
N SER A 120 -67.26 17.74 -9.39
CA SER A 120 -68.47 18.58 -9.27
C SER A 120 -68.25 20.05 -8.87
N LYS A 121 -67.09 20.39 -8.28
CA LYS A 121 -66.73 21.78 -7.89
C LYS A 121 -66.13 22.60 -9.04
N LEU A 122 -65.80 22.00 -10.18
CA LEU A 122 -65.28 22.66 -11.38
C LEU A 122 -66.21 22.49 -12.60
N PRO A 123 -67.54 22.78 -12.49
CA PRO A 123 -68.44 22.62 -13.62
C PRO A 123 -68.25 23.76 -14.63
N GLY A 124 -68.08 23.42 -15.91
CA GLY A 124 -67.98 24.41 -17.00
C GLY A 124 -66.64 25.15 -17.04
N VAL A 125 -65.68 24.80 -16.18
CA VAL A 125 -64.35 25.40 -16.16
C VAL A 125 -63.46 24.70 -17.18
N LEU A 126 -63.02 25.43 -18.19
CA LEU A 126 -62.07 24.94 -19.19
C LEU A 126 -60.63 25.11 -18.68
N ILE A 127 -60.03 23.99 -18.28
CA ILE A 127 -58.64 23.93 -17.79
C ILE A 127 -57.68 23.95 -18.99
N GLU A 128 -56.70 24.85 -18.94
CA GLU A 128 -55.71 25.04 -20.00
C GLU A 128 -54.32 24.52 -19.58
N SER A 129 -53.93 24.70 -18.31
CA SER A 129 -52.64 24.28 -17.75
C SER A 129 -52.76 23.85 -16.29
N ILE A 130 -51.90 22.97 -15.81
CA ILE A 130 -51.82 22.55 -14.41
C ILE A 130 -50.36 22.58 -13.95
N ALA A 131 -50.12 23.12 -12.75
CA ALA A 131 -48.86 22.93 -12.04
C ALA A 131 -49.07 21.97 -10.88
N TRP A 132 -48.36 20.85 -10.95
CA TRP A 132 -48.32 19.83 -9.89
C TRP A 132 -47.48 20.29 -8.71
N ASN A 133 -47.74 19.73 -7.54
CA ASN A 133 -46.95 20.01 -6.36
C ASN A 133 -45.56 19.35 -6.49
N PRO A 134 -44.45 20.08 -6.25
CA PRO A 134 -43.10 19.53 -6.39
C PRO A 134 -42.76 18.49 -5.30
N SER A 135 -43.46 18.47 -4.17
CA SER A 135 -43.11 17.57 -3.06
C SER A 135 -43.62 16.14 -3.29
N LEU A 136 -42.72 15.23 -3.70
CA LEU A 136 -42.99 13.79 -3.88
C LEU A 136 -42.59 12.95 -2.65
N PRO A 137 -43.12 11.74 -2.46
CA PRO A 137 -44.30 11.14 -3.12
C PRO A 137 -45.61 11.56 -2.42
N THR A 138 -46.74 11.42 -3.12
CA THR A 138 -48.04 11.90 -2.60
C THR A 138 -49.16 10.88 -2.80
N ALA A 139 -49.89 10.55 -1.73
CA ALA A 139 -51.12 9.74 -1.80
C ALA A 139 -52.35 10.56 -2.28
N SER A 140 -52.23 11.89 -2.24
CA SER A 140 -53.19 12.88 -2.76
C SER A 140 -52.45 13.84 -3.67
N THR A 141 -53.14 14.69 -4.43
CA THR A 141 -52.44 15.66 -5.30
C THR A 141 -51.68 16.75 -4.53
N ARG A 142 -51.88 16.84 -3.20
CA ARG A 142 -51.60 18.04 -2.39
C ARG A 142 -52.22 19.30 -3.04
N GLU A 143 -51.73 20.48 -2.70
CA GLU A 143 -52.13 21.75 -3.32
C GLU A 143 -51.51 21.86 -4.71
N ILE A 144 -52.35 21.80 -5.75
CA ILE A 144 -51.99 22.04 -7.16
C ILE A 144 -52.57 23.36 -7.63
N LEU A 145 -51.95 23.97 -8.63
CA LEU A 145 -52.48 25.17 -9.28
C LEU A 145 -53.08 24.82 -10.64
N ILE A 146 -54.26 25.37 -10.93
CA ILE A 146 -55.03 25.12 -12.15
C ILE A 146 -55.21 26.45 -12.87
N GLY A 147 -54.67 26.55 -14.09
CA GLY A 147 -54.87 27.67 -15.00
C GLY A 147 -56.00 27.40 -15.98
N THR A 148 -56.83 28.40 -16.22
CA THR A 148 -58.04 28.28 -17.07
C THR A 148 -57.99 29.19 -18.29
N VAL A 149 -58.87 28.92 -19.25
CA VAL A 149 -59.00 29.71 -20.49
C VAL A 149 -59.43 31.15 -20.21
N ASP A 150 -60.19 31.40 -19.14
CA ASP A 150 -60.68 32.74 -18.76
C ASP A 150 -59.66 33.55 -17.93
N GLY A 151 -58.43 33.05 -17.79
CA GLY A 151 -57.35 33.72 -17.04
C GLY A 151 -57.42 33.55 -15.52
N ASN A 152 -58.33 32.71 -14.98
CA ASN A 152 -58.38 32.41 -13.55
C ASN A 152 -57.34 31.34 -13.16
N ILE A 153 -56.66 31.57 -12.04
CA ILE A 153 -55.78 30.61 -11.36
C ILE A 153 -56.48 30.10 -10.10
N TYR A 154 -56.71 28.79 -10.05
CA TYR A 154 -57.30 28.14 -8.90
C TYR A 154 -56.26 27.32 -8.14
N GLU A 155 -56.37 27.28 -6.81
CA GLU A 155 -55.72 26.27 -5.97
C GLU A 155 -56.70 25.13 -5.71
N ALA A 156 -56.26 23.89 -5.94
CA ALA A 156 -57.05 22.69 -5.75
C ALA A 156 -56.29 21.67 -4.89
N PHE A 157 -57.02 20.94 -4.03
CA PHE A 157 -56.50 19.77 -3.32
C PHE A 157 -57.45 18.60 -3.55
N ILE A 158 -56.96 17.55 -4.21
CA ILE A 158 -57.73 16.36 -4.58
C ILE A 158 -57.18 15.15 -3.83
N GLU A 159 -58.04 14.47 -3.08
CA GLU A 159 -57.69 13.29 -2.28
C GLU A 159 -58.69 12.18 -2.56
N THR A 160 -58.18 10.98 -2.85
CA THR A 160 -59.01 9.81 -3.07
C THR A 160 -59.54 9.30 -1.74
N SER A 161 -60.85 9.12 -1.65
CA SER A 161 -61.47 8.40 -0.54
C SER A 161 -62.32 7.25 -1.07
N ASN A 162 -62.17 6.07 -0.46
CA ASN A 162 -62.98 4.89 -0.75
C ASN A 162 -64.40 4.98 -0.15
N GLU A 163 -64.72 6.06 0.58
CA GLU A 163 -66.04 6.29 1.17
C GLU A 163 -66.95 7.02 0.17
N PHE A 164 -68.11 6.42 -0.13
CA PHE A 164 -69.08 6.92 -1.13
C PHE A 164 -69.60 8.35 -0.87
N TYR A 165 -69.53 8.84 0.38
CA TYR A 165 -70.08 10.14 0.79
C TYR A 165 -69.06 11.28 0.86
N ARG A 166 -67.74 11.01 0.77
CA ARG A 166 -66.72 12.05 0.87
C ARG A 166 -66.47 12.69 -0.50
N LYS A 167 -66.57 14.03 -0.56
CA LYS A 167 -66.20 14.81 -1.75
C LYS A 167 -64.69 14.73 -1.96
N GLU A 168 -64.25 14.30 -3.13
CA GLU A 168 -62.83 14.07 -3.46
C GLU A 168 -61.99 15.35 -3.47
N MET A 169 -62.62 16.47 -3.81
CA MET A 169 -61.97 17.77 -3.81
C MET A 169 -62.14 18.41 -2.43
N LYS A 170 -61.11 18.32 -1.60
CA LYS A 170 -61.08 18.84 -0.23
C LYS A 170 -61.24 20.36 -0.23
N HIS A 171 -60.43 21.05 -1.04
CA HIS A 171 -60.45 22.51 -1.17
C HIS A 171 -60.32 22.96 -2.64
N LEU A 172 -61.00 24.06 -2.97
CA LEU A 172 -60.89 24.79 -4.23
C LEU A 172 -61.00 26.29 -3.93
N LYS A 173 -60.01 27.08 -4.31
CA LYS A 173 -60.01 28.54 -4.13
C LYS A 173 -59.52 29.24 -5.38
N ASN A 174 -60.18 30.32 -5.79
CA ASN A 174 -59.66 31.20 -6.84
C ASN A 174 -58.63 32.14 -6.20
N LEU A 175 -57.38 32.10 -6.67
CA LEU A 175 -56.28 32.90 -6.15
C LEU A 175 -56.20 34.25 -6.86
N HIS A 176 -56.28 34.25 -8.19
CA HIS A 176 -56.07 35.43 -8.99
C HIS A 176 -56.69 35.30 -10.39
N LYS A 177 -57.11 36.42 -10.99
CA LYS A 177 -57.59 36.48 -12.37
C LYS A 177 -56.73 37.46 -13.17
N LEU A 178 -56.02 36.94 -14.17
CA LEU A 178 -55.23 37.74 -15.09
C LEU A 178 -56.08 38.28 -16.24
N PRO A 179 -55.84 39.51 -16.72
CA PRO A 179 -56.62 40.10 -17.82
C PRO A 179 -56.18 39.62 -19.22
N ASP A 180 -55.09 38.85 -19.36
CA ASP A 180 -54.44 38.56 -20.65
C ASP A 180 -54.95 37.31 -21.37
N GLY A 181 -56.16 36.86 -21.04
CA GLY A 181 -56.76 35.66 -21.63
C GLY A 181 -56.20 34.36 -21.02
N PRO A 182 -56.04 33.28 -21.83
CA PRO A 182 -55.79 31.94 -21.32
C PRO A 182 -54.41 31.78 -20.68
N ILE A 183 -54.36 31.01 -19.58
CA ILE A 183 -53.10 30.61 -18.94
C ILE A 183 -52.55 29.41 -19.71
N THR A 184 -51.64 29.69 -20.63
CA THR A 184 -51.04 28.70 -21.55
C THR A 184 -49.92 27.87 -20.94
N GLY A 185 -49.50 28.22 -19.72
CA GLY A 185 -48.44 27.52 -19.02
C GLY A 185 -48.41 27.89 -17.54
N LEU A 186 -48.21 26.89 -16.70
CA LEU A 186 -48.17 27.07 -15.25
C LEU A 186 -47.20 26.04 -14.67
N TRP A 187 -46.28 26.49 -13.84
CA TRP A 187 -45.29 25.61 -13.22
C TRP A 187 -44.90 26.11 -11.83
N VAL A 188 -44.62 25.19 -10.92
CA VAL A 188 -44.34 25.45 -9.51
C VAL A 188 -43.13 24.63 -9.09
N ASP A 189 -42.27 25.24 -8.28
CA ASP A 189 -41.06 24.61 -7.79
C ASP A 189 -40.63 25.11 -6.41
N ASN A 190 -39.78 24.33 -5.74
CA ASN A 190 -39.14 24.67 -4.48
C ASN A 190 -37.81 25.37 -4.74
N LEU A 191 -37.50 26.41 -3.95
CA LEU A 191 -36.17 27.03 -4.01
C LEU A 191 -35.27 26.39 -2.95
N HIS A 192 -34.12 25.87 -3.39
CA HIS A 192 -33.24 25.01 -2.60
C HIS A 192 -32.92 25.61 -1.21
N GLY A 193 -32.93 24.76 -0.17
CA GLY A 193 -32.67 25.13 1.22
C GLY A 193 -33.82 25.80 1.99
N LYS A 194 -34.99 26.06 1.37
CA LYS A 194 -36.17 26.61 2.07
C LYS A 194 -37.50 26.01 1.57
N ASN A 195 -37.99 24.98 2.27
CA ASN A 195 -39.25 24.29 1.96
C ASN A 195 -40.52 25.15 2.08
N ASP A 196 -40.45 26.35 2.64
CA ASP A 196 -41.58 27.29 2.74
C ASP A 196 -41.60 28.31 1.59
N LEU A 197 -40.55 28.37 0.77
CA LEU A 197 -40.45 29.29 -0.35
C LEU A 197 -40.85 28.55 -1.65
N ARG A 198 -41.74 29.14 -2.43
CA ARG A 198 -42.16 28.62 -3.74
C ARG A 198 -41.83 29.61 -4.83
N ARG A 199 -41.46 29.08 -5.99
CA ARG A 199 -41.40 29.77 -7.27
C ARG A 199 -42.61 29.35 -8.10
N VAL A 200 -43.31 30.32 -8.70
CA VAL A 200 -44.43 30.07 -9.61
C VAL A 200 -44.16 30.80 -10.92
N MET A 201 -44.18 30.05 -12.01
CA MET A 201 -44.08 30.56 -13.38
C MET A 201 -45.47 30.51 -14.02
N ILE A 202 -45.92 31.64 -14.56
CA ILE A 202 -47.23 31.76 -15.20
C ILE A 202 -47.02 32.33 -16.60
N ALA A 203 -47.46 31.63 -17.63
CA ALA A 203 -47.34 32.06 -19.01
C ALA A 203 -48.72 32.29 -19.64
N THR A 204 -48.93 33.48 -20.16
CA THR A 204 -50.08 33.81 -21.03
C THR A 204 -49.60 33.94 -22.48
N GLN A 205 -50.48 34.30 -23.40
CA GLN A 205 -50.10 34.46 -24.80
C GLN A 205 -49.14 35.64 -25.05
N SER A 206 -49.09 36.62 -24.13
CA SER A 206 -48.31 37.86 -24.27
C SER A 206 -47.34 38.13 -23.13
N ARG A 207 -47.54 37.53 -21.95
CA ARG A 207 -46.76 37.83 -20.74
C ARG A 207 -46.31 36.55 -20.03
N LEU A 208 -45.08 36.60 -19.52
CA LEU A 208 -44.51 35.60 -18.63
C LEU A 208 -44.30 36.24 -17.25
N PHE A 209 -44.89 35.65 -16.23
CA PHE A 209 -44.81 36.12 -14.85
C PHE A 209 -43.93 35.15 -14.05
N HIS A 210 -43.04 35.72 -13.23
CA HIS A 210 -42.23 34.99 -12.27
C HIS A 210 -42.54 35.51 -10.87
N LEU A 211 -43.11 34.66 -10.03
CA LEU A 211 -43.47 34.99 -8.64
C LEU A 211 -42.67 34.12 -7.67
N VAL A 212 -42.06 34.74 -6.67
CA VAL A 212 -41.36 34.05 -5.57
C VAL A 212 -41.93 34.56 -4.27
N GLY A 213 -42.28 33.64 -3.37
CA GLY A 213 -42.91 34.01 -2.11
C GLY A 213 -42.98 32.87 -1.13
N ARG A 214 -43.28 33.21 0.13
CA ARG A 214 -43.49 32.22 1.18
C ARG A 214 -44.93 31.72 1.15
N ILE A 215 -45.09 30.40 1.15
CA ILE A 215 -46.38 29.75 1.39
C ILE A 215 -46.68 29.73 2.89
N SER A 216 -47.96 29.82 3.26
CA SER A 216 -48.41 29.78 4.64
C SER A 216 -49.75 29.08 4.70
N HIS A 217 -49.87 28.07 5.57
CA HIS A 217 -51.17 27.50 5.87
C HIS A 217 -52.03 28.54 6.61
N GLY A 218 -53.32 28.59 6.28
CA GLY A 218 -54.31 29.31 7.09
C GLY A 218 -54.43 28.68 8.49
N HIS A 219 -54.98 29.43 9.45
CA HIS A 219 -55.05 29.07 10.88
C HIS A 219 -55.69 27.69 11.19
N ASP A 220 -56.43 27.09 10.24
CA ASP A 220 -57.14 25.81 10.39
C ASP A 220 -56.42 24.60 9.74
N GLY A 221 -55.20 24.74 9.21
CA GLY A 221 -54.43 23.62 8.62
C GLY A 221 -55.04 22.98 7.35
N SER A 222 -56.21 23.44 6.90
CA SER A 222 -56.94 22.98 5.70
C SER A 222 -57.26 24.13 4.74
N GLY A 223 -56.58 25.27 4.87
CA GLY A 223 -56.75 26.45 4.02
C GLY A 223 -55.74 26.53 2.88
N SER A 224 -56.04 27.36 1.89
CA SER A 224 -55.17 27.61 0.73
C SER A 224 -53.79 28.14 1.14
N ILE A 225 -52.73 27.54 0.59
CA ILE A 225 -51.33 27.88 0.93
C ILE A 225 -50.76 29.01 0.08
N TYR A 226 -51.29 29.18 -1.14
CA TYR A 226 -50.79 30.18 -2.09
C TYR A 226 -51.49 31.53 -1.98
N THR A 227 -52.61 31.63 -1.26
CA THR A 227 -53.36 32.90 -1.11
C THR A 227 -52.45 34.06 -0.72
N ARG A 228 -51.70 33.90 0.38
CA ARG A 228 -50.84 34.96 0.92
C ARG A 228 -49.76 35.37 -0.07
N MET A 229 -49.20 34.41 -0.82
CA MET A 229 -48.19 34.64 -1.83
C MET A 229 -48.74 35.51 -2.98
N PHE A 230 -49.91 35.17 -3.52
CA PHE A 230 -50.53 35.94 -4.62
C PHE A 230 -51.07 37.31 -4.18
N GLU A 231 -51.38 37.51 -2.90
CA GLU A 231 -51.84 38.80 -2.36
C GLU A 231 -50.70 39.74 -1.96
N THR A 232 -49.57 39.20 -1.47
CA THR A 232 -48.48 39.99 -0.88
C THR A 232 -47.36 40.29 -1.87
N GLU A 233 -47.00 39.32 -2.71
CA GLU A 233 -45.81 39.41 -3.57
C GLU A 233 -46.16 40.02 -4.93
N GLN A 234 -45.26 40.85 -5.47
CA GLN A 234 -45.41 41.38 -6.83
C GLN A 234 -44.64 40.51 -7.83
N PRO A 235 -45.29 40.01 -8.90
CA PRO A 235 -44.59 39.22 -9.91
C PRO A 235 -43.66 40.09 -10.74
N VAL A 236 -42.49 39.54 -11.09
CA VAL A 236 -41.65 40.09 -12.16
C VAL A 236 -42.27 39.67 -13.49
N ILE A 237 -42.43 40.61 -14.42
CA ILE A 237 -43.17 40.39 -15.67
C ILE A 237 -42.24 40.62 -16.86
N HIS A 238 -42.20 39.66 -17.77
CA HIS A 238 -41.65 39.81 -19.10
C HIS A 238 -42.81 39.88 -20.11
N GLU A 239 -42.91 40.99 -20.85
CA GLU A 239 -44.03 41.27 -21.76
C GLU A 239 -43.56 41.42 -23.20
N LEU A 240 -44.31 40.80 -24.13
CA LEU A 240 -44.06 40.90 -25.55
C LEU A 240 -44.93 41.97 -26.20
N SER A 241 -44.30 42.83 -26.99
CA SER A 241 -45.00 43.81 -27.83
C SER A 241 -45.52 43.16 -29.11
N ARG A 242 -46.71 43.56 -29.59
CA ARG A 242 -47.29 43.17 -30.91
C ARG A 242 -47.49 41.65 -31.10
N VAL A 243 -48.30 41.04 -30.25
CA VAL A 243 -48.66 39.61 -30.35
C VAL A 243 -49.54 39.35 -31.58
N THR A 244 -49.17 38.37 -32.40
CA THR A 244 -50.00 37.91 -33.52
C THR A 244 -51.15 37.03 -33.01
N SER A 245 -52.39 37.43 -33.30
CA SER A 245 -53.57 36.64 -32.97
C SER A 245 -53.50 35.27 -33.65
N GLY A 246 -53.67 34.19 -32.87
CA GLY A 246 -53.64 32.80 -33.36
C GLY A 246 -52.28 32.08 -33.28
N ALA A 247 -51.23 32.72 -32.77
CA ALA A 247 -49.96 32.02 -32.52
C ALA A 247 -50.05 31.09 -31.29
N SER A 248 -49.49 29.89 -31.40
CA SER A 248 -49.34 28.96 -30.27
C SER A 248 -48.47 29.58 -29.17
N SER A 249 -48.87 29.37 -27.92
CA SER A 249 -48.10 29.73 -26.74
C SER A 249 -48.07 28.53 -25.81
N THR A 250 -46.88 28.18 -25.33
CA THR A 250 -46.67 27.02 -24.45
C THR A 250 -45.44 27.26 -23.60
N PHE A 251 -45.52 26.95 -22.31
CA PHE A 251 -44.39 26.99 -21.39
C PHE A 251 -43.95 25.57 -21.06
N VAL A 252 -42.65 25.32 -21.14
CA VAL A 252 -42.04 24.02 -20.83
C VAL A 252 -40.80 24.22 -19.96
N VAL A 253 -40.52 23.21 -19.13
CA VAL A 253 -39.36 23.17 -18.25
C VAL A 253 -38.57 21.90 -18.57
N SER A 254 -37.24 21.95 -18.42
CA SER A 254 -36.39 20.79 -18.64
C SER A 254 -36.69 19.70 -17.59
N PRO A 255 -36.58 18.42 -17.97
CA PRO A 255 -36.76 17.32 -17.05
C PRO A 255 -35.59 17.21 -16.05
N ASP A 256 -35.72 16.32 -15.06
CA ASP A 256 -34.70 16.15 -14.02
C ASP A 256 -33.48 15.38 -14.55
N PRO A 257 -32.24 15.79 -14.25
CA PRO A 257 -31.06 15.10 -14.77
C PRO A 257 -31.02 13.64 -14.32
N PRO A 258 -30.54 12.71 -15.16
CA PRO A 258 -30.66 11.27 -14.93
C PRO A 258 -29.87 10.76 -13.70
N ASP A 259 -28.91 11.54 -13.20
CA ASP A 259 -28.00 11.17 -12.10
C ASP A 259 -28.39 11.73 -10.73
N THR A 260 -29.45 12.55 -10.63
CA THR A 260 -29.92 13.06 -9.33
C THR A 260 -30.83 12.05 -8.67
N SER A 261 -30.45 11.59 -7.47
CA SER A 261 -31.34 10.79 -6.64
C SER A 261 -32.57 11.65 -6.26
N PRO A 262 -33.81 11.12 -6.28
CA PRO A 262 -35.01 11.88 -5.90
C PRO A 262 -35.07 12.25 -4.41
N HIS A 263 -33.96 12.07 -3.67
CA HIS A 263 -33.85 12.27 -2.22
C HIS A 263 -32.76 13.27 -1.82
N ASP A 264 -31.86 13.65 -2.74
CA ASP A 264 -30.85 14.69 -2.50
C ASP A 264 -31.30 16.03 -3.10
N ASP A 265 -32.11 16.77 -2.35
CA ASP A 265 -32.54 18.15 -2.70
C ASP A 265 -31.35 19.15 -2.73
N ASP A 266 -30.16 18.77 -2.27
CA ASP A 266 -29.02 19.67 -2.09
C ASP A 266 -28.15 19.84 -3.36
N ASP A 267 -28.26 18.97 -4.38
CA ASP A 267 -27.36 18.97 -5.56
C ASP A 267 -28.09 18.89 -6.92
N VAL A 268 -29.35 19.35 -6.99
CA VAL A 268 -30.10 19.40 -8.25
C VAL A 268 -29.56 20.55 -9.13
N PRO A 269 -29.13 20.30 -10.39
CA PRO A 269 -28.69 21.36 -11.30
C PRO A 269 -29.80 22.40 -11.57
N ASP A 270 -29.40 23.63 -11.89
CA ASP A 270 -30.36 24.66 -12.35
C ASP A 270 -31.15 24.13 -13.57
N ARG A 271 -32.47 23.95 -13.39
CA ARG A 271 -33.39 23.60 -14.49
C ARG A 271 -33.39 24.71 -15.54
N ALA A 272 -33.82 24.39 -16.75
CA ALA A 272 -34.05 25.38 -17.79
C ALA A 272 -35.54 25.51 -18.09
N TYR A 273 -35.94 26.67 -18.63
CA TYR A 273 -37.30 26.89 -19.11
C TYR A 273 -37.28 27.41 -20.54
N ALA A 274 -38.39 27.19 -21.25
CA ALA A 274 -38.66 27.77 -22.55
C ALA A 274 -40.14 28.15 -22.68
N TRP A 275 -40.38 29.32 -23.25
CA TRP A 275 -41.71 29.86 -23.52
C TRP A 275 -41.84 30.13 -25.02
N LEU A 276 -42.71 29.37 -25.67
CA LEU A 276 -43.10 29.61 -27.05
C LEU A 276 -44.02 30.82 -27.12
N SER A 277 -43.69 31.75 -28.02
CA SER A 277 -44.48 32.94 -28.28
C SER A 277 -44.59 33.23 -29.78
N SER A 278 -45.38 34.24 -30.13
CA SER A 278 -45.51 34.71 -31.53
C SER A 278 -44.18 35.09 -32.19
N HIS A 279 -43.18 35.54 -31.42
CA HIS A 279 -41.89 36.00 -31.94
C HIS A 279 -40.85 34.87 -32.07
N GLY A 280 -41.10 33.70 -31.48
CA GLY A 280 -40.15 32.59 -31.35
C GLY A 280 -40.13 32.03 -29.93
N VAL A 281 -38.99 31.48 -29.50
CA VAL A 281 -38.84 30.80 -28.21
C VAL A 281 -37.98 31.62 -27.26
N TYR A 282 -38.56 32.07 -26.15
CA TYR A 282 -37.84 32.75 -25.06
C TYR A 282 -37.40 31.72 -24.02
N HIS A 283 -36.13 31.60 -23.72
CA HIS A 283 -35.61 30.54 -22.86
C HIS A 283 -34.49 31.02 -21.94
N GLY A 284 -34.29 30.31 -20.83
CA GLY A 284 -33.28 30.66 -19.84
C GLY A 284 -33.05 29.55 -18.82
N LYS A 285 -32.11 29.81 -17.89
CA LYS A 285 -31.91 28.97 -16.70
C LYS A 285 -32.79 29.47 -15.56
N LEU A 286 -33.42 28.54 -14.87
CA LEU A 286 -34.19 28.77 -13.65
C LEU A 286 -33.22 28.75 -12.45
N LEU A 287 -32.49 29.85 -12.29
CA LEU A 287 -31.54 30.02 -11.18
C LEU A 287 -32.21 29.78 -9.82
N ASN A 288 -31.46 29.24 -8.87
CA ASN A 288 -31.92 29.02 -7.49
C ASN A 288 -31.43 30.09 -6.50
N ALA A 289 -30.49 30.95 -6.91
CA ALA A 289 -29.93 32.03 -6.09
C ALA A 289 -30.02 33.39 -6.80
N PRO A 290 -30.42 34.48 -6.10
CA PRO A 290 -30.82 34.58 -4.69
C PRO A 290 -32.27 34.12 -4.45
N ALA A 291 -32.58 33.56 -3.27
CA ALA A 291 -33.92 33.08 -2.92
C ALA A 291 -34.85 34.20 -2.40
N ASP A 292 -35.00 35.27 -3.19
CA ASP A 292 -35.86 36.43 -2.91
C ASP A 292 -36.63 36.89 -4.17
N SER A 293 -37.39 37.98 -4.06
CA SER A 293 -38.18 38.52 -5.18
C SER A 293 -37.30 39.06 -6.33
N ALA A 294 -36.02 39.32 -6.11
CA ALA A 294 -35.09 39.76 -7.15
C ALA A 294 -34.67 38.62 -8.09
N LEU A 295 -34.94 37.36 -7.72
CA LEU A 295 -34.64 36.18 -8.53
C LEU A 295 -35.22 36.29 -9.95
N GLY A 296 -36.49 36.69 -10.06
CA GLY A 296 -37.17 36.79 -11.35
C GLY A 296 -36.48 37.76 -12.31
N SER A 297 -35.98 38.88 -11.79
CA SER A 297 -35.24 39.87 -12.59
C SER A 297 -33.92 39.31 -13.11
N LYS A 298 -33.21 38.49 -12.32
CA LYS A 298 -31.97 37.85 -12.76
C LYS A 298 -32.23 36.76 -13.81
N VAL A 299 -33.25 35.91 -13.56
CA VAL A 299 -33.66 34.86 -14.49
C VAL A 299 -34.00 35.46 -15.86
N PHE A 300 -34.81 36.53 -15.91
CA PHE A 300 -35.15 37.18 -17.17
C PHE A 300 -34.00 37.97 -17.81
N ALA A 301 -33.06 38.51 -17.02
CA ALA A 301 -31.88 39.19 -17.55
C ALA A 301 -30.90 38.24 -18.27
N GLU A 302 -30.76 36.99 -17.79
CA GLU A 302 -29.91 35.97 -18.41
C GLU A 302 -30.59 35.19 -19.55
N SER A 303 -31.89 35.40 -19.72
CA SER A 303 -32.70 34.70 -20.70
C SER A 303 -32.53 35.27 -22.10
N LYS A 304 -32.59 34.39 -23.11
CA LYS A 304 -32.38 34.71 -24.51
C LYS A 304 -33.62 34.41 -25.33
N MET A 305 -33.76 35.13 -26.44
CA MET A 305 -34.84 34.93 -27.40
C MET A 305 -34.26 34.29 -28.66
N LEU A 306 -34.76 33.11 -29.04
CA LEU A 306 -34.51 32.52 -30.36
C LEU A 306 -35.61 32.98 -31.32
N PRO A 307 -35.30 33.85 -32.29
CA PRO A 307 -36.28 34.35 -33.23
C PRO A 307 -36.82 33.22 -34.10
N ARG A 308 -38.12 33.25 -34.38
CA ARG A 308 -38.77 32.27 -35.28
C ARG A 308 -38.04 32.13 -36.63
N ALA A 309 -37.59 33.24 -37.20
CA ALA A 309 -36.87 33.22 -38.47
C ALA A 309 -35.60 32.36 -38.43
N GLN A 310 -34.87 32.36 -37.31
CA GLN A 310 -33.67 31.55 -37.16
C GLN A 310 -34.00 30.05 -37.14
N ILE A 311 -35.07 29.67 -36.43
CA ILE A 311 -35.50 28.27 -36.30
C ILE A 311 -35.99 27.71 -37.63
N VAL A 312 -36.78 28.48 -38.39
CA VAL A 312 -37.43 28.00 -39.63
C VAL A 312 -36.48 28.02 -40.85
N THR A 313 -35.47 28.90 -40.87
CA THR A 313 -34.67 29.17 -42.09
C THR A 313 -33.35 28.40 -42.15
N GLN A 314 -32.86 27.83 -41.04
CA GLN A 314 -31.48 27.31 -40.93
C GLN A 314 -31.18 25.96 -41.63
N GLY A 315 -32.08 25.40 -42.45
CA GLY A 315 -31.90 24.06 -43.06
C GLY A 315 -32.14 23.92 -44.57
N SER A 316 -32.71 24.91 -45.29
CA SER A 316 -33.14 24.67 -46.68
C SER A 316 -32.10 25.05 -47.75
N GLY A 317 -31.29 24.08 -48.19
CA GLY A 317 -30.64 24.11 -49.51
C GLY A 317 -31.64 24.00 -50.69
N SER A 318 -32.92 23.81 -50.41
CA SER A 318 -33.99 23.73 -51.39
C SER A 318 -34.75 25.05 -51.49
N LYS A 319 -34.75 25.65 -52.69
CA LYS A 319 -35.56 26.83 -53.05
C LYS A 319 -37.06 26.51 -52.92
N ARG A 320 -37.62 26.48 -51.72
CA ARG A 320 -39.08 26.49 -51.48
C ARG A 320 -39.50 27.86 -50.97
N LYS A 321 -40.64 28.35 -51.46
CA LYS A 321 -41.22 29.65 -51.06
C LYS A 321 -41.45 29.67 -49.55
N PRO A 322 -41.30 30.83 -48.88
CA PRO A 322 -41.60 30.96 -47.46
C PRO A 322 -43.11 30.82 -47.26
N SER A 323 -43.56 29.61 -46.97
CA SER A 323 -44.82 29.41 -46.25
C SER A 323 -44.69 30.08 -44.89
N THR A 324 -45.78 30.70 -44.41
CA THR A 324 -45.90 31.27 -43.06
C THR A 324 -45.92 30.16 -42.01
N GLU A 325 -44.86 29.35 -41.92
CA GLU A 325 -44.78 28.15 -41.08
C GLU A 325 -44.65 28.50 -39.60
N THR A 326 -45.69 28.21 -38.82
CA THR A 326 -45.76 28.42 -37.38
C THR A 326 -44.99 27.34 -36.63
N ILE A 327 -44.48 27.71 -35.44
CA ILE A 327 -44.00 26.73 -34.48
C ILE A 327 -45.24 26.30 -33.69
N ASP A 328 -45.59 25.02 -33.79
CA ASP A 328 -46.86 24.50 -33.27
C ASP A 328 -46.74 24.06 -31.81
N ALA A 329 -45.59 23.47 -31.44
CA ALA A 329 -45.27 23.00 -30.10
C ALA A 329 -43.75 23.01 -29.85
N ILE A 330 -43.36 23.03 -28.58
CA ILE A 330 -41.96 22.90 -28.15
C ILE A 330 -41.83 21.86 -27.03
N ALA A 331 -40.67 21.21 -26.97
CA ALA A 331 -40.22 20.40 -25.84
C ALA A 331 -38.79 20.81 -25.47
N LEU A 332 -38.43 20.63 -24.21
CA LEU A 332 -37.15 21.10 -23.68
C LEU A 332 -36.37 19.93 -23.08
N THR A 333 -35.16 19.74 -23.57
CA THR A 333 -34.15 18.83 -23.00
C THR A 333 -33.22 19.62 -22.08
N GLN A 334 -32.18 19.01 -21.53
CA GLN A 334 -31.28 19.75 -20.64
C GLN A 334 -30.48 20.82 -21.37
N TRP A 335 -30.22 20.69 -22.68
CA TRP A 335 -29.38 21.61 -23.46
C TRP A 335 -29.94 22.01 -24.82
N HIS A 336 -30.96 21.32 -25.31
CA HIS A 336 -31.59 21.59 -26.61
C HIS A 336 -33.10 21.89 -26.51
N ILE A 337 -33.60 22.62 -27.50
CA ILE A 337 -35.02 22.92 -27.67
C ILE A 337 -35.50 22.15 -28.90
N VAL A 338 -36.50 21.29 -28.70
CA VAL A 338 -37.14 20.54 -29.79
C VAL A 338 -38.36 21.31 -30.24
N ASN A 339 -38.41 21.70 -31.51
CA ASN A 339 -39.45 22.55 -32.09
C ASN A 339 -40.22 21.74 -33.14
N LEU A 340 -41.56 21.80 -33.09
CA LEU A 340 -42.40 21.26 -34.14
C LEU A 340 -42.82 22.38 -35.10
N VAL A 341 -42.38 22.30 -36.36
CA VAL A 341 -42.60 23.33 -37.38
C VAL A 341 -43.16 22.69 -38.64
N GLY A 342 -44.44 22.90 -38.92
CA GLY A 342 -45.06 22.45 -40.17
C GLY A 342 -44.94 20.95 -40.42
N GLY A 343 -44.92 20.15 -39.34
CA GLY A 343 -44.77 18.69 -39.39
C GLY A 343 -43.33 18.16 -39.36
N ARG A 344 -42.35 19.05 -39.21
CA ARG A 344 -40.93 18.74 -39.02
C ARG A 344 -40.53 18.93 -37.58
N VAL A 345 -39.69 18.05 -37.08
CA VAL A 345 -39.07 18.19 -35.76
C VAL A 345 -37.67 18.77 -35.95
N ILE A 346 -37.48 20.00 -35.48
CA ILE A 346 -36.22 20.75 -35.56
C ILE A 346 -35.66 20.91 -34.15
N THR A 347 -34.47 20.36 -33.93
CA THR A 347 -33.79 20.48 -32.63
C THR A 347 -32.71 21.54 -32.71
N THR A 348 -32.78 22.54 -31.83
CA THR A 348 -31.82 23.64 -31.74
C THR A 348 -31.07 23.62 -30.42
N ASN A 349 -29.79 23.96 -30.45
CA ASN A 349 -28.99 24.10 -29.23
C ASN A 349 -29.39 25.36 -28.47
N ARG A 350 -29.64 25.26 -27.16
CA ARG A 350 -30.08 26.41 -26.33
C ARG A 350 -28.98 27.44 -26.12
N LEU A 351 -27.71 27.03 -26.10
CA LEU A 351 -26.58 27.91 -25.79
C LEU A 351 -26.17 28.75 -27.01
N THR A 352 -26.06 28.10 -28.18
CA THR A 352 -25.62 28.73 -29.44
C THR A 352 -26.78 29.20 -30.32
N GLY A 353 -27.94 28.54 -30.24
CA GLY A 353 -29.07 28.77 -31.13
C GLY A 353 -28.95 28.10 -32.51
N GLU A 354 -27.94 27.24 -32.70
CA GLU A 354 -27.72 26.52 -33.95
C GLU A 354 -28.62 25.27 -34.06
N MET A 355 -29.04 24.95 -35.29
CA MET A 355 -29.79 23.73 -35.59
C MET A 355 -28.86 22.50 -35.52
N VAL A 356 -29.23 21.51 -34.70
CA VAL A 356 -28.49 20.26 -34.50
C VAL A 356 -29.04 19.15 -35.38
N SER A 357 -30.36 19.04 -35.49
CA SER A 357 -31.01 18.06 -36.36
C SER A 357 -32.36 18.55 -36.88
N GLU A 358 -32.75 18.01 -38.03
CA GLU A 358 -34.05 18.23 -38.67
C GLU A 358 -34.57 16.87 -39.16
N HIS A 359 -35.82 16.55 -38.81
CA HIS A 359 -36.48 15.32 -39.22
C HIS A 359 -37.89 15.61 -39.72
N ASP A 360 -38.20 15.14 -40.92
CA ASP A 360 -39.57 15.13 -41.45
C ASP A 360 -40.33 13.96 -40.81
N VAL A 361 -41.33 14.25 -39.96
CA VAL A 361 -42.06 13.22 -39.19
C VAL A 361 -43.49 13.05 -39.69
N LEU A 362 -44.21 14.16 -39.93
CA LEU A 362 -45.61 14.08 -40.35
C LEU A 362 -45.75 13.91 -41.87
N SER A 363 -46.59 12.95 -42.26
CA SER A 363 -47.05 12.83 -43.64
C SER A 363 -48.09 13.91 -43.98
N ALA A 364 -48.24 14.24 -45.27
CA ALA A 364 -49.17 15.27 -45.72
C ALA A 364 -50.62 14.96 -45.29
N GLY A 365 -51.15 15.74 -44.34
CA GLY A 365 -52.51 15.63 -43.82
C GLY A 365 -52.63 15.13 -42.37
N GLN A 366 -51.57 14.54 -41.79
CA GLN A 366 -51.53 14.18 -40.38
C GLN A 366 -51.46 15.43 -39.51
N LYS A 367 -52.25 15.47 -38.42
CA LYS A 367 -52.25 16.58 -37.46
C LYS A 367 -51.48 16.19 -36.21
N PRO A 368 -50.54 17.03 -35.73
CA PRO A 368 -49.88 16.78 -34.47
C PRO A 368 -50.82 17.09 -33.29
N ILE A 369 -50.76 16.25 -32.26
CA ILE A 369 -51.37 16.53 -30.95
C ILE A 369 -50.41 17.39 -30.13
N GLY A 370 -49.13 17.01 -30.12
CA GLY A 370 -48.07 17.75 -29.45
C GLY A 370 -47.01 16.84 -28.84
N PHE A 371 -46.05 17.47 -28.15
CA PHE A 371 -45.02 16.76 -27.38
C PHE A 371 -45.51 16.38 -25.98
N SER A 372 -44.97 15.29 -25.46
CA SER A 372 -45.04 14.93 -24.04
C SER A 372 -43.64 14.53 -23.56
N VAL A 373 -43.26 14.99 -22.37
CA VAL A 373 -41.92 14.77 -21.80
C VAL A 373 -42.08 14.08 -20.46
N ASP A 374 -41.45 12.92 -20.31
CA ASP A 374 -41.35 12.25 -19.04
C ASP A 374 -40.27 12.93 -18.19
N SER A 375 -40.70 13.72 -17.21
CA SER A 375 -39.78 14.49 -16.37
C SER A 375 -38.93 13.64 -15.43
N GLN A 376 -39.34 12.39 -15.14
CA GLN A 376 -38.62 11.48 -14.24
C GLN A 376 -37.66 10.55 -15.01
N LYS A 377 -38.01 10.16 -16.24
CA LYS A 377 -37.23 9.21 -17.04
C LYS A 377 -36.46 9.84 -18.19
N ASN A 378 -36.59 11.15 -18.41
CA ASN A 378 -35.95 11.87 -19.51
C ASN A 378 -36.26 11.28 -20.89
N THR A 379 -37.50 10.85 -21.11
CA THR A 379 -37.96 10.36 -22.41
C THR A 379 -38.86 11.40 -23.08
N PHE A 380 -38.74 11.54 -24.40
CA PHE A 380 -39.39 12.59 -25.17
C PHE A 380 -40.26 11.96 -26.25
N TRP A 381 -41.52 12.39 -26.33
CA TRP A 381 -42.52 11.74 -27.18
C TRP A 381 -43.25 12.77 -28.02
N LEU A 382 -43.55 12.43 -29.27
CA LEU A 382 -44.40 13.17 -30.17
C LEU A 382 -45.61 12.32 -30.55
N PHE A 383 -46.80 12.88 -30.33
CA PHE A 383 -48.06 12.22 -30.65
C PHE A 383 -48.73 12.91 -31.84
N THR A 384 -49.19 12.10 -32.80
CA THR A 384 -50.08 12.52 -33.88
C THR A 384 -51.48 11.98 -33.61
N SER A 385 -52.44 12.27 -34.48
CA SER A 385 -53.79 11.68 -34.38
C SER A 385 -53.81 10.15 -34.50
N GLU A 386 -52.77 9.52 -35.08
CA GLU A 386 -52.76 8.09 -35.41
C GLU A 386 -51.48 7.35 -34.96
N GLU A 387 -50.36 8.06 -34.82
CA GLU A 387 -49.03 7.48 -34.64
C GLU A 387 -48.31 8.09 -33.43
N ILE A 388 -47.42 7.29 -32.85
CA ILE A 388 -46.59 7.67 -31.70
C ILE A 388 -45.13 7.60 -32.14
N PHE A 389 -44.39 8.66 -31.85
CA PHE A 389 -42.96 8.75 -32.12
C PHE A 389 -42.20 9.01 -30.82
N GLU A 390 -41.12 8.26 -30.61
CA GLU A 390 -40.16 8.50 -29.54
C GLU A 390 -38.98 9.30 -30.10
N ILE A 391 -38.60 10.36 -29.40
CA ILE A 391 -37.40 11.15 -29.70
C ILE A 391 -36.31 10.66 -28.76
N VAL A 392 -35.45 9.79 -29.29
CA VAL A 392 -34.37 9.17 -28.55
C VAL A 392 -33.18 10.14 -28.51
N VAL A 393 -32.75 10.47 -27.29
CA VAL A 393 -31.62 11.39 -27.02
C VAL A 393 -30.42 10.58 -26.57
N ARG A 394 -29.28 10.73 -27.25
CA ARG A 394 -28.04 9.95 -27.01
C ARG A 394 -26.87 10.87 -26.70
N ASP A 395 -26.35 10.79 -25.47
CA ASP A 395 -25.15 11.52 -25.01
C ASP A 395 -25.22 13.01 -25.38
N GLU A 396 -26.26 13.67 -24.89
CA GLU A 396 -26.61 15.07 -25.20
C GLU A 396 -25.47 16.05 -24.89
N ASP A 397 -24.67 15.76 -23.87
CA ASP A 397 -23.64 16.62 -23.32
C ASP A 397 -22.27 16.52 -24.02
N ARG A 398 -22.11 15.60 -24.98
CA ARG A 398 -20.83 15.29 -25.64
C ARG A 398 -20.06 16.48 -26.23
N ASN A 399 -20.76 17.50 -26.71
CA ASN A 399 -20.19 18.68 -27.37
C ASN A 399 -20.26 19.96 -26.53
N ILE A 400 -20.84 19.89 -25.33
CA ILE A 400 -21.15 21.08 -24.54
C ILE A 400 -19.88 21.74 -23.99
N TRP A 401 -18.89 20.95 -23.62
CA TRP A 401 -17.59 21.47 -23.20
C TRP A 401 -16.92 22.32 -24.29
N LYS A 402 -17.11 21.99 -25.59
CA LYS A 402 -16.58 22.79 -26.71
C LYS A 402 -17.28 24.13 -26.80
N ILE A 403 -18.62 24.12 -26.73
CA ILE A 403 -19.44 25.33 -26.75
C ILE A 403 -19.12 26.23 -25.56
N MET A 404 -18.95 25.66 -24.36
CA MET A 404 -18.56 26.40 -23.16
C MET A 404 -17.16 27.00 -23.29
N MET A 405 -16.22 26.27 -23.89
CA MET A 405 -14.87 26.78 -24.19
C MET A 405 -14.91 27.94 -25.19
N GLU A 406 -15.69 27.86 -26.27
CA GLU A 406 -15.86 28.94 -27.25
C GLU A 406 -16.51 30.19 -26.65
N THR A 407 -17.45 30.00 -25.72
CA THR A 407 -18.11 31.10 -24.97
C THR A 407 -17.28 31.62 -23.80
N GLN A 408 -16.01 31.21 -23.68
CA GLN A 408 -15.05 31.60 -22.63
C GLN A 408 -15.47 31.20 -21.20
N GLN A 409 -16.33 30.19 -21.06
CA GLN A 409 -16.76 29.62 -19.78
C GLN A 409 -15.93 28.36 -19.46
N PHE A 410 -14.67 28.54 -19.10
CA PHE A 410 -13.71 27.43 -18.95
C PHE A 410 -13.98 26.54 -17.73
N GLU A 411 -14.37 27.11 -16.59
CA GLU A 411 -14.65 26.35 -15.36
C GLU A 411 -15.84 25.37 -15.55
N PRO A 412 -17.02 25.80 -16.07
CA PRO A 412 -18.08 24.88 -16.45
C PRO A 412 -17.64 23.87 -17.52
N ALA A 413 -16.82 24.28 -18.49
CA ALA A 413 -16.31 23.38 -19.52
C ALA A 413 -15.46 22.23 -18.95
N LEU A 414 -14.65 22.50 -17.91
CA LEU A 414 -13.86 21.48 -17.23
C LEU A 414 -14.74 20.47 -16.47
N GLN A 415 -15.85 20.91 -15.90
CA GLN A 415 -16.82 20.04 -15.23
C GLN A 415 -17.55 19.11 -16.23
N GLN A 416 -17.89 19.64 -17.40
CA GLN A 416 -18.57 18.88 -18.47
C GLN A 416 -17.63 18.00 -19.29
N ALA A 417 -16.30 18.18 -19.19
CA ALA A 417 -15.33 17.36 -19.87
C ALA A 417 -15.17 15.98 -19.18
N ARG A 418 -15.68 14.93 -19.82
CA ARG A 418 -15.64 13.55 -19.31
C ARG A 418 -14.29 12.89 -19.52
N SER A 419 -13.66 13.09 -20.68
CA SER A 419 -12.36 12.46 -20.99
C SER A 419 -11.18 13.33 -20.56
N GLN A 420 -10.05 12.68 -20.27
CA GLN A 420 -8.80 13.36 -19.93
C GLN A 420 -8.32 14.27 -21.08
N ILE A 421 -8.47 13.83 -22.34
CA ILE A 421 -8.09 14.62 -23.53
C ILE A 421 -8.94 15.89 -23.65
N GLN A 422 -10.25 15.79 -23.38
CA GLN A 422 -11.14 16.95 -23.35
C GLN A 422 -10.70 17.94 -22.26
N ARG A 423 -10.44 17.47 -21.04
CA ARG A 423 -9.97 18.32 -19.94
C ARG A 423 -8.64 19.01 -20.25
N GLU A 424 -7.71 18.28 -20.87
CA GLU A 424 -6.42 18.80 -21.29
C GLU A 424 -6.55 19.88 -22.37
N THR A 425 -7.49 19.69 -23.32
CA THR A 425 -7.79 20.65 -24.39
C THR A 425 -8.44 21.92 -23.84
N VAL A 426 -9.41 21.78 -22.93
CA VAL A 426 -10.02 22.93 -22.23
C VAL A 426 -8.96 23.68 -21.41
N SER A 427 -8.08 22.95 -20.73
CA SER A 427 -6.96 23.54 -19.98
C SER A 427 -5.99 24.29 -20.91
N ALA A 428 -5.71 23.78 -22.11
CA ALA A 428 -4.87 24.49 -23.09
C ALA A 428 -5.48 25.85 -23.47
N ALA A 429 -6.76 25.87 -23.82
CA ALA A 429 -7.48 27.09 -24.18
C ALA A 429 -7.62 28.06 -23.00
N PHE A 430 -7.88 27.54 -21.79
CA PHE A 430 -7.97 28.35 -20.59
C PHE A 430 -6.63 28.98 -20.21
N GLY A 431 -5.52 28.24 -20.35
CA GLY A 431 -4.17 28.77 -20.17
C GLY A 431 -3.84 29.88 -21.17
N ASP A 432 -4.25 29.74 -22.44
CA ASP A 432 -4.09 30.78 -23.45
C ASP A 432 -4.84 32.05 -23.07
N TYR A 433 -6.09 31.90 -22.64
CA TYR A 433 -6.90 33.02 -22.16
C TYR A 433 -6.29 33.75 -20.95
N LEU A 434 -5.80 33.01 -19.95
CA LEU A 434 -5.16 33.62 -18.79
C LEU A 434 -3.83 34.30 -19.16
N SER A 435 -3.08 33.72 -20.10
CA SER A 435 -1.83 34.31 -20.59
C SER A 435 -2.04 35.64 -21.32
N THR A 436 -3.11 35.78 -22.12
CA THR A 436 -3.43 37.05 -22.78
C THR A 436 -3.88 38.13 -21.79
N LYS A 437 -4.44 37.73 -20.64
CA LYS A 437 -4.76 38.63 -19.52
C LYS A 437 -3.58 38.94 -18.60
N GLY A 438 -2.40 38.36 -18.83
CA GLY A 438 -1.21 38.56 -17.99
C GLY A 438 -1.23 37.85 -16.62
N HIS A 439 -2.17 36.93 -16.39
CA HIS A 439 -2.27 36.16 -15.14
C HIS A 439 -1.38 34.91 -15.21
N TRP A 440 -0.06 35.10 -15.23
CA TRP A 440 0.90 34.06 -15.55
C TRP A 440 0.96 32.90 -14.53
N SER A 441 0.79 33.17 -13.24
CA SER A 441 0.84 32.14 -12.19
C SER A 441 -0.32 31.14 -12.30
N GLU A 442 -1.54 31.64 -12.54
CA GLU A 442 -2.72 30.82 -12.76
C GLU A 442 -2.62 30.08 -14.11
N ALA A 443 -2.20 30.79 -15.15
CA ALA A 443 -1.98 30.20 -16.48
C ALA A 443 -0.99 29.03 -16.41
N ALA A 444 0.11 29.17 -15.68
CA ALA A 444 1.12 28.11 -15.51
C ALA A 444 0.55 26.84 -14.86
N MET A 445 -0.31 26.99 -13.85
CA MET A 445 -0.97 25.86 -13.19
C MET A 445 -1.90 25.13 -14.15
N VAL A 446 -2.67 25.88 -14.94
CA VAL A 446 -3.59 25.32 -15.94
C VAL A 446 -2.82 24.66 -17.09
N TYR A 447 -1.78 25.31 -17.61
CA TYR A 447 -0.93 24.74 -18.67
C TYR A 447 -0.24 23.44 -18.23
N GLY A 448 0.14 23.30 -16.96
CA GLY A 448 0.73 22.07 -16.43
C GLY A 448 -0.18 20.84 -16.56
N ARG A 449 -1.50 21.06 -16.66
CA ARG A 449 -2.54 20.04 -16.88
C ARG A 449 -3.01 19.95 -18.34
N SER A 450 -2.40 20.72 -19.24
CA SER A 450 -2.79 20.75 -20.66
C SER A 450 -2.00 19.76 -21.52
N ASN A 451 -2.52 19.52 -22.72
CA ASN A 451 -1.88 18.75 -23.78
C ASN A 451 -1.01 19.60 -24.71
N LYS A 452 -0.73 20.87 -24.37
CA LYS A 452 0.19 21.70 -25.16
C LYS A 452 1.61 21.13 -25.14
N PRO A 453 2.38 21.31 -26.24
CA PRO A 453 3.79 20.99 -26.28
C PRO A 453 4.54 21.67 -25.12
N PHE A 454 5.40 20.91 -24.45
CA PHE A 454 6.11 21.38 -23.26
C PHE A 454 7.01 22.57 -23.58
N GLU A 455 7.70 22.51 -24.72
CA GLU A 455 8.65 23.49 -25.20
C GLU A 455 7.97 24.83 -25.51
N GLU A 456 6.80 24.80 -26.14
CA GLU A 456 6.03 26.00 -26.47
C GLU A 456 5.66 26.78 -25.20
N VAL A 457 5.14 26.09 -24.18
CA VAL A 457 4.76 26.75 -22.91
C VAL A 457 5.98 27.24 -22.16
N ALA A 458 7.04 26.42 -22.08
CA ALA A 458 8.26 26.79 -21.39
C ALA A 458 8.93 28.03 -22.01
N LEU A 459 9.07 28.05 -23.34
CA LEU A 459 9.61 29.20 -24.07
C LEU A 459 8.74 30.45 -23.87
N LYS A 460 7.41 30.32 -23.96
CA LYS A 460 6.49 31.45 -23.73
C LYS A 460 6.65 32.07 -22.32
N LEU A 461 6.90 31.25 -21.29
CA LEU A 461 7.15 31.72 -19.93
C LEU A 461 8.55 32.35 -19.76
N ILE A 462 9.56 31.81 -20.44
CA ILE A 462 10.93 32.35 -20.45
C ILE A 462 10.99 33.69 -21.19
N ASP A 463 10.40 33.78 -22.39
CA ASP A 463 10.34 35.00 -23.21
C ASP A 463 9.59 36.13 -22.50
N SER A 464 8.58 35.77 -21.69
CA SER A 464 7.81 36.72 -20.87
C SER A 464 8.52 37.12 -19.57
N ASN A 465 9.73 36.60 -19.32
CA ASN A 465 10.55 36.81 -18.13
C ASN A 465 9.79 36.52 -16.81
N GLN A 466 9.06 35.40 -16.76
CA GLN A 466 8.26 34.98 -15.59
C GLN A 466 8.82 33.68 -14.95
N PRO A 467 9.91 33.75 -14.16
CA PRO A 467 10.53 32.56 -13.57
C PRO A 467 9.64 31.86 -12.53
N ASP A 468 8.80 32.62 -11.81
CA ASP A 468 7.87 32.06 -10.83
C ASP A 468 6.74 31.25 -11.48
N ALA A 469 6.22 31.73 -12.62
CA ALA A 469 5.22 31.01 -13.39
C ALA A 469 5.83 29.73 -13.99
N LEU A 470 7.06 29.80 -14.51
CA LEU A 470 7.79 28.61 -15.01
C LEU A 470 7.93 27.55 -13.93
N ARG A 471 8.28 27.95 -12.70
CA ARG A 471 8.39 27.04 -11.56
C ARG A 471 7.07 26.35 -11.22
N ILE A 472 5.96 27.09 -11.17
CA ILE A 472 4.61 26.54 -10.94
C ILE A 472 4.22 25.57 -12.06
N PHE A 473 4.52 25.91 -13.31
CA PHE A 473 4.26 25.05 -14.47
C PHE A 473 5.01 23.73 -14.35
N LEU A 474 6.33 23.77 -14.09
CA LEU A 474 7.16 22.59 -13.94
C LEU A 474 6.76 21.72 -12.73
N LEU A 475 6.41 22.33 -11.59
CA LEU A 475 5.89 21.60 -10.42
C LEU A 475 4.58 20.87 -10.74
N THR A 476 3.68 21.53 -11.48
CA THR A 476 2.41 20.93 -11.89
C THR A 476 2.65 19.81 -12.90
N LYS A 477 3.56 20.02 -13.87
CA LYS A 477 3.91 19.03 -14.90
C LYS A 477 4.61 17.80 -14.29
N LEU A 478 5.48 17.99 -13.29
CA LEU A 478 6.09 16.88 -12.55
C LEU A 478 5.03 16.06 -11.79
N GLY A 479 3.97 16.70 -11.30
CA GLY A 479 2.83 16.03 -10.67
C GLY A 479 1.96 15.23 -11.65
N THR A 480 1.76 15.73 -12.87
CA THR A 480 0.91 15.09 -13.90
C THR A 480 1.65 14.03 -14.74
N THR A 481 2.98 14.11 -14.82
CA THR A 481 3.80 13.16 -15.60
C THR A 481 3.77 11.76 -14.96
N LYS A 482 3.52 10.74 -15.78
CA LYS A 482 3.45 9.33 -15.33
C LYS A 482 4.75 8.92 -14.63
N LYS A 483 4.64 8.17 -13.52
CA LYS A 483 5.78 7.65 -12.76
C LYS A 483 6.70 6.73 -13.57
N SER A 484 6.20 6.12 -14.65
CA SER A 484 6.97 5.29 -15.57
C SER A 484 7.97 6.09 -16.41
N ALA A 485 7.75 7.40 -16.60
CA ALA A 485 8.61 8.25 -17.42
C ALA A 485 9.79 8.80 -16.60
N VAL A 486 10.63 7.91 -16.08
CA VAL A 486 11.70 8.24 -15.11
C VAL A 486 12.63 9.34 -15.62
N MET A 487 13.13 9.23 -16.86
CA MET A 487 14.07 10.23 -17.41
C MET A 487 13.44 11.62 -17.54
N GLN A 488 12.18 11.72 -17.96
CA GLN A 488 11.49 13.02 -18.08
C GLN A 488 11.30 13.65 -16.70
N ARG A 489 10.96 12.84 -15.69
CA ARG A 489 10.81 13.30 -14.31
C ARG A 489 12.12 13.81 -13.74
N ILE A 490 13.23 13.08 -13.95
CA ILE A 490 14.58 13.50 -13.52
C ILE A 490 14.94 14.83 -14.17
N MET A 491 14.79 14.98 -15.50
CA MET A 491 15.12 16.22 -16.20
C MET A 491 14.31 17.43 -15.70
N ILE A 492 13.00 17.26 -15.48
CA ILE A 492 12.13 18.32 -14.94
C ILE A 492 12.53 18.64 -13.49
N ALA A 493 12.85 17.64 -12.68
CA ALA A 493 13.24 17.82 -11.29
C ALA A 493 14.60 18.52 -11.16
N SER A 494 15.60 18.15 -11.97
CA SER A 494 16.89 18.83 -12.04
C SER A 494 16.74 20.29 -12.48
N TRP A 495 15.87 20.56 -13.47
CA TRP A 495 15.61 21.94 -13.89
C TRP A 495 14.88 22.76 -12.81
N LEU A 496 13.98 22.14 -12.06
CA LEU A 496 13.33 22.77 -10.91
C LEU A 496 14.33 23.14 -9.82
N VAL A 497 15.34 22.29 -9.54
CA VAL A 497 16.40 22.60 -8.56
C VAL A 497 17.15 23.86 -8.98
N GLU A 498 17.57 23.96 -10.24
CA GLU A 498 18.20 25.17 -10.79
C GLU A 498 17.33 26.42 -10.58
N ILE A 499 16.03 26.33 -10.89
CA ILE A 499 15.10 27.46 -10.75
C ILE A 499 14.91 27.84 -9.27
N PHE A 500 14.84 26.86 -8.35
CA PHE A 500 14.77 27.13 -6.92
C PHE A 500 16.03 27.83 -6.42
N MET A 501 17.22 27.38 -6.84
CA MET A 501 18.49 28.01 -6.45
C MET A 501 18.62 29.43 -7.02
N ALA A 502 18.30 29.62 -8.31
CA ALA A 502 18.29 30.94 -8.94
C ALA A 502 17.31 31.90 -8.25
N LYS A 503 16.12 31.42 -7.87
CA LYS A 503 15.13 32.22 -7.11
C LYS A 503 15.68 32.63 -5.75
N LEU A 504 16.24 31.69 -4.99
CA LEU A 504 16.82 31.99 -3.69
C LEU A 504 17.96 33.01 -3.79
N ASN A 505 18.85 32.86 -4.78
CA ASN A 505 19.92 33.83 -5.04
C ASN A 505 19.37 35.21 -5.43
N SER A 506 18.36 35.28 -6.30
CA SER A 506 17.73 36.55 -6.67
C SER A 506 17.08 37.28 -5.49
N LEU A 507 16.51 36.53 -4.54
CA LEU A 507 15.90 37.09 -3.33
C LEU A 507 16.96 37.55 -2.33
N ASP A 508 18.06 36.82 -2.20
CA ASP A 508 19.21 37.24 -1.37
C ASP A 508 19.91 38.47 -1.97
N ASP A 509 20.14 38.49 -3.28
CA ASP A 509 20.67 39.66 -4.02
C ASP A 509 19.76 40.87 -3.85
N ALA A 510 18.44 40.68 -3.97
CA ALA A 510 17.47 41.76 -3.74
C ALA A 510 17.58 42.33 -2.32
N ILE A 511 17.80 41.49 -1.29
CA ILE A 511 18.02 41.99 0.08
C ILE A 511 19.32 42.78 0.18
N ILE A 512 20.40 42.30 -0.44
CA ILE A 512 21.71 42.97 -0.42
C ILE A 512 21.63 44.32 -1.15
N THR A 513 21.02 44.38 -2.33
CA THR A 513 20.91 45.61 -3.13
C THR A 513 19.90 46.60 -2.59
N HIS A 514 18.78 46.14 -2.00
CA HIS A 514 17.77 47.02 -1.41
C HIS A 514 18.13 47.50 0.00
N ALA A 515 19.11 46.89 0.67
CA ALA A 515 19.69 47.44 1.91
C ALA A 515 20.40 48.79 1.66
N ASP A 516 20.84 49.06 0.43
CA ASP A 516 21.64 50.25 0.11
C ASP A 516 20.87 51.39 -0.60
N LEU A 517 19.70 51.16 -1.24
CA LEU A 517 19.15 52.14 -2.20
C LEU A 517 17.63 52.46 -2.21
N SER A 518 16.74 51.87 -1.39
CA SER A 518 15.33 52.37 -1.37
C SER A 518 14.44 51.92 -0.19
N GLU A 519 13.76 52.87 0.46
CA GLU A 519 12.77 52.71 1.55
C GLU A 519 11.43 52.00 1.16
N LYS A 520 11.34 51.25 0.05
CA LYS A 520 10.05 50.75 -0.47
C LYS A 520 9.74 49.25 -0.26
N MET A 521 10.65 48.45 0.27
CA MET A 521 10.35 47.10 0.75
C MET A 521 10.90 46.90 2.15
N ASN A 522 10.05 46.47 3.08
CA ASN A 522 10.49 46.16 4.43
C ASN A 522 11.40 44.92 4.39
N PRO A 523 12.62 44.94 4.97
CA PRO A 523 13.50 43.77 5.01
C PRO A 523 12.86 42.56 5.72
N ALA A 524 11.84 42.79 6.55
CA ALA A 524 11.03 41.75 7.17
C ALA A 524 10.15 40.97 6.18
N GLU A 525 9.66 41.61 5.10
CA GLU A 525 8.83 40.97 4.08
C GLU A 525 9.68 40.11 3.13
N SER A 526 10.85 40.61 2.72
CA SER A 526 11.81 39.85 1.91
C SER A 526 12.32 38.60 2.63
N ARG A 527 12.59 38.70 3.95
CA ARG A 527 12.95 37.53 4.78
C ARG A 527 11.82 36.49 4.87
N LYS A 528 10.56 36.94 4.93
CA LYS A 528 9.39 36.03 4.88
C LYS A 528 9.30 35.31 3.52
N LEU A 529 9.56 36.02 2.42
CA LEU A 529 9.56 35.43 1.07
C LEU A 529 10.67 34.38 0.90
N ILE A 530 11.87 34.63 1.43
CA ILE A 530 12.96 33.63 1.44
C ILE A 530 12.57 32.41 2.25
N ASN A 531 12.05 32.60 3.48
CA ASN A 531 11.63 31.47 4.30
C ASN A 531 10.50 30.66 3.64
N SER A 532 9.59 31.34 2.93
CA SER A 532 8.55 30.68 2.13
C SER A 532 9.15 29.88 0.97
N ALA A 533 10.10 30.44 0.23
CA ALA A 533 10.79 29.75 -0.87
C ALA A 533 11.64 28.56 -0.37
N LYS A 534 12.35 28.71 0.76
CA LYS A 534 13.07 27.62 1.43
C LYS A 534 12.11 26.51 1.83
N LYS A 535 10.98 26.83 2.45
CA LYS A 535 9.97 25.83 2.83
C LYS A 535 9.40 25.09 1.62
N GLU A 536 9.12 25.80 0.54
CA GLU A 536 8.62 25.20 -0.70
C GLU A 536 9.66 24.27 -1.35
N PHE A 537 10.95 24.64 -1.34
CA PHE A 537 12.04 23.76 -1.76
C PHE A 537 12.14 22.51 -0.88
N GLN A 538 12.02 22.66 0.44
CA GLN A 538 12.02 21.53 1.38
C GLN A 538 10.84 20.57 1.15
N GLU A 539 9.65 21.10 0.89
CA GLU A 539 8.47 20.31 0.53
C GLU A 539 8.67 19.59 -0.82
N PHE A 540 9.26 20.27 -1.82
CA PHE A 540 9.61 19.70 -3.11
C PHE A 540 10.60 18.53 -2.98
N VAL A 541 11.72 18.73 -2.29
CA VAL A 541 12.73 17.69 -2.04
C VAL A 541 12.09 16.51 -1.33
N ASN A 542 11.27 16.74 -0.30
CA ASN A 542 10.65 15.65 0.44
C ASN A 542 9.65 14.83 -0.37
N LYS A 543 8.91 15.48 -1.27
CA LYS A 543 7.89 14.84 -2.10
C LYS A 543 8.48 14.04 -3.27
N TYR A 544 9.59 14.51 -3.85
CA TYR A 544 10.16 13.97 -5.09
C TYR A 544 11.56 13.37 -4.93
N LYS A 545 11.92 12.89 -3.73
CA LYS A 545 13.24 12.30 -3.42
C LYS A 545 13.73 11.27 -4.44
N SER A 546 12.82 10.40 -4.91
CA SER A 546 13.15 9.32 -5.86
C SER A 546 13.40 9.81 -7.28
N ASP A 547 12.92 11.01 -7.64
CA ASP A 547 13.06 11.58 -8.97
C ASP A 547 14.28 12.51 -9.08
N LEU A 548 15.00 12.75 -7.98
CA LEU A 548 16.18 13.61 -7.92
C LEU A 548 17.44 12.75 -8.05
N ASP A 549 18.22 12.98 -9.11
CA ASP A 549 19.53 12.34 -9.25
C ASP A 549 20.55 13.00 -8.31
N HIS A 550 21.23 12.19 -7.49
CA HIS A 550 22.06 12.71 -6.41
C HIS A 550 23.22 13.57 -6.95
N LYS A 551 23.92 13.10 -7.99
CA LYS A 551 25.12 13.75 -8.52
C LYS A 551 24.79 15.13 -9.10
N THR A 552 23.79 15.19 -9.97
CA THR A 552 23.37 16.45 -10.59
C THR A 552 22.89 17.47 -9.57
N VAL A 553 22.15 17.05 -8.54
CA VAL A 553 21.70 17.98 -7.50
C VAL A 553 22.87 18.50 -6.66
N TYR A 554 23.84 17.65 -6.32
CA TYR A 554 25.06 18.10 -5.64
C TYR A 554 25.83 19.12 -6.49
N ASP A 555 26.02 18.85 -7.78
CA ASP A 555 26.75 19.74 -8.69
C ASP A 555 26.05 21.09 -8.85
N VAL A 556 24.73 21.09 -9.07
CA VAL A 556 23.91 22.30 -9.24
C VAL A 556 23.92 23.16 -7.97
N ILE A 557 23.56 22.59 -6.82
CA ILE A 557 23.51 23.36 -5.57
C ILE A 557 24.90 23.85 -5.17
N SER A 558 25.95 23.04 -5.40
CA SER A 558 27.33 23.45 -5.17
C SER A 558 27.78 24.58 -6.09
N SER A 559 27.36 24.60 -7.37
CA SER A 559 27.71 25.69 -8.29
C SER A 559 27.09 27.03 -7.88
N HIS A 560 25.94 27.00 -7.20
CA HIS A 560 25.31 28.19 -6.65
C HIS A 560 25.85 28.61 -5.27
N GLY A 561 26.75 27.82 -4.66
CA GLY A 561 27.34 28.12 -3.35
C GLY A 561 26.36 28.01 -2.17
N ARG A 562 25.30 27.21 -2.29
CA ARG A 562 24.20 27.12 -1.32
C ARG A 562 24.36 25.94 -0.36
N GLU A 563 25.22 26.11 0.65
CA GLU A 563 25.58 25.04 1.58
C GLU A 563 24.42 24.57 2.48
N GLU A 564 23.55 25.48 2.93
CA GLU A 564 22.41 25.13 3.81
C GLU A 564 21.41 24.21 3.11
N GLU A 565 21.03 24.57 1.89
CA GLU A 565 20.11 23.79 1.06
C GLU A 565 20.72 22.45 0.63
N LEU A 566 22.04 22.41 0.39
CA LEU A 566 22.78 21.20 0.09
C LEU A 566 22.79 20.22 1.28
N LEU A 567 23.05 20.73 2.49
CA LEU A 567 22.96 19.92 3.72
C LEU A 567 21.56 19.42 3.97
N TYR A 568 20.54 20.24 3.69
CA TYR A 568 19.16 19.81 3.80
C TYR A 568 18.87 18.65 2.85
N PHE A 569 19.28 18.76 1.59
CA PHE A 569 19.12 17.71 0.59
C PHE A 569 19.81 16.41 1.01
N ALA A 570 21.07 16.50 1.46
CA ALA A 570 21.83 15.33 1.93
C ALA A 570 21.15 14.65 3.14
N ASN A 571 20.63 15.43 4.09
CA ASN A 571 19.84 14.90 5.20
C ASN A 571 18.50 14.28 4.75
N ALA A 572 17.84 14.88 3.76
CA ALA A 572 16.54 14.40 3.27
C ALA A 572 16.65 13.07 2.52
N ILE A 573 17.76 12.84 1.80
CA ILE A 573 18.09 11.59 1.10
C ILE A 573 18.73 10.56 2.03
N ASN A 574 19.10 10.95 3.26
CA ASN A 574 19.86 10.13 4.19
C ASN A 574 21.28 9.79 3.66
N ASP A 575 21.89 10.69 2.89
CA ASP A 575 23.31 10.58 2.54
C ASP A 575 24.17 11.08 3.71
N TYR A 576 24.28 10.22 4.70
CA TYR A 576 24.99 10.51 5.93
C TYR A 576 26.50 10.52 5.77
N ASN A 577 27.03 9.85 4.73
CA ASN A 577 28.46 9.90 4.40
C ASN A 577 28.88 11.32 4.01
N TYR A 578 28.09 11.95 3.14
CA TYR A 578 28.32 13.34 2.77
C TYR A 578 28.21 14.27 3.99
N VAL A 579 27.13 14.15 4.76
CA VAL A 579 26.88 15.01 5.94
C VAL A 579 27.97 14.86 7.00
N LEU A 580 28.44 13.63 7.27
CA LEU A 580 29.55 13.39 8.20
C LEU A 580 30.86 13.96 7.68
N SER A 581 31.19 13.75 6.40
CA SER A 581 32.38 14.35 5.81
C SER A 581 32.39 15.87 5.93
N TYR A 582 31.23 16.50 5.73
CA TYR A 582 31.06 17.94 5.83
C TYR A 582 31.27 18.46 7.27
N TRP A 583 30.64 17.84 8.27
CA TRP A 583 30.80 18.29 9.66
C TRP A 583 32.20 18.00 10.22
N VAL A 584 32.82 16.89 9.81
CA VAL A 584 34.19 16.54 10.20
C VAL A 584 35.20 17.52 9.60
N GLN A 585 35.04 17.93 8.34
CA GLN A 585 35.92 18.91 7.70
C GLN A 585 35.86 20.30 8.37
N ARG A 586 34.71 20.64 8.98
CA ARG A 586 34.51 21.90 9.73
C ARG A 586 34.75 21.79 11.23
N GLU A 587 35.29 20.66 11.70
CA GLU A 587 35.58 20.39 13.11
C GLU A 587 34.35 20.53 14.04
N ARG A 588 33.14 20.34 13.48
CA ARG A 588 31.87 20.44 14.24
C ARG A 588 31.47 19.07 14.79
N TRP A 589 32.20 18.63 15.80
CA TRP A 589 32.10 17.28 16.35
C TRP A 589 30.72 16.94 16.94
N THR A 590 30.06 17.89 17.61
CA THR A 590 28.75 17.65 18.25
C THR A 590 27.66 17.29 17.24
N GLU A 591 27.65 17.94 16.08
CA GLU A 591 26.70 17.65 15.01
C GLU A 591 27.07 16.38 14.24
N ALA A 592 28.36 16.13 14.01
CA ALA A 592 28.82 14.86 13.46
C ALA A 592 28.37 13.68 14.34
N LEU A 593 28.48 13.80 15.66
CA LEU A 593 27.98 12.78 16.60
C LEU A 593 26.46 12.62 16.58
N ASN A 594 25.70 13.71 16.42
CA ASN A 594 24.24 13.63 16.28
C ASN A 594 23.80 12.91 15.00
N VAL A 595 24.57 13.05 13.92
CA VAL A 595 24.36 12.30 12.67
C VAL A 595 24.78 10.84 12.84
N LEU A 596 25.90 10.59 13.52
CA LEU A 596 26.42 9.25 13.81
C LEU A 596 25.46 8.43 14.69
N LYS A 597 24.81 9.06 15.68
CA LYS A 597 23.77 8.42 16.51
C LYS A 597 22.57 7.88 15.71
N LYS A 598 22.32 8.42 14.52
CA LYS A 598 21.23 7.98 13.63
C LYS A 598 21.69 6.91 12.64
N GLN A 599 23.00 6.63 12.57
CA GLN A 599 23.56 5.66 11.62
C GLN A 599 23.43 4.23 12.11
N THR A 600 23.27 3.34 11.14
CA THR A 600 23.30 1.89 11.31
C THR A 600 24.37 1.22 10.45
N ASP A 601 24.90 1.90 9.43
CA ASP A 601 25.94 1.37 8.55
C ASP A 601 27.30 1.30 9.26
N ALA A 602 27.81 0.07 9.41
CA ALA A 602 29.06 -0.23 10.10
C ALA A 602 30.29 0.41 9.43
N GLU A 603 30.32 0.57 8.11
CA GLU A 603 31.48 1.12 7.39
C GLU A 603 31.76 2.59 7.75
N VAL A 604 30.70 3.35 7.98
CA VAL A 604 30.77 4.76 8.42
C VAL A 604 31.50 4.85 9.75
N PHE A 605 31.17 3.98 10.70
CA PHE A 605 31.82 3.96 12.01
C PHE A 605 33.32 3.68 11.87
N TYR A 606 33.74 2.73 11.03
CA TYR A 606 35.16 2.43 10.84
C TYR A 606 35.92 3.61 10.24
N ARG A 607 35.38 4.25 9.19
CA ARG A 607 36.05 5.36 8.50
C ARG A 607 36.28 6.57 9.40
N TYR A 608 35.28 6.96 10.18
CA TYR A 608 35.35 8.16 11.01
C TYR A 608 35.86 7.90 12.43
N SER A 609 35.91 6.64 12.89
CA SER A 609 36.38 6.28 14.25
C SER A 609 37.77 6.83 14.57
N THR A 610 38.72 6.78 13.64
CA THR A 610 40.10 7.26 13.89
C THR A 610 40.12 8.77 14.22
N VAL A 611 39.34 9.57 13.49
CA VAL A 611 39.26 11.03 13.68
C VAL A 611 38.41 11.39 14.90
N LEU A 612 37.30 10.68 15.12
CA LEU A 612 36.41 10.96 16.23
C LEU A 612 37.02 10.51 17.58
N MET A 613 37.77 9.42 17.60
CA MET A 613 38.47 8.96 18.81
C MET A 613 39.60 9.90 19.22
N SER A 614 40.28 10.58 18.30
CA SER A 614 41.35 11.52 18.65
C SER A 614 40.82 12.82 19.28
N HIS A 615 39.62 13.28 18.88
CA HIS A 615 39.06 14.56 19.35
C HIS A 615 37.94 14.41 20.39
N VAL A 616 37.03 13.44 20.24
CA VAL A 616 35.86 13.24 21.12
C VAL A 616 35.70 11.76 21.49
N ALA A 617 36.68 11.22 22.20
CA ALA A 617 36.75 9.79 22.55
C ALA A 617 35.56 9.30 23.39
N GLN A 618 35.14 10.07 24.39
CA GLN A 618 34.11 9.63 25.36
C GLN A 618 32.74 9.44 24.70
N ASP A 619 32.23 10.45 24.01
CA ASP A 619 30.94 10.37 23.33
C ASP A 619 30.96 9.35 22.18
N THR A 620 32.11 9.21 21.50
CA THR A 620 32.29 8.22 20.44
C THR A 620 32.18 6.80 21.00
N VAL A 621 32.85 6.50 22.12
CA VAL A 621 32.75 5.19 22.78
C VAL A 621 31.34 4.92 23.30
N ASP A 622 30.67 5.93 23.86
CA ASP A 622 29.27 5.78 24.31
C ASP A 622 28.32 5.46 23.15
N ILE A 623 28.61 5.92 21.92
CA ILE A 623 27.88 5.54 20.71
C ILE A 623 28.25 4.11 20.29
N LEU A 624 29.55 3.78 20.23
CA LEU A 624 30.01 2.44 19.85
C LEU A 624 29.48 1.35 20.79
N MET A 625 29.35 1.62 22.09
CA MET A 625 28.78 0.69 23.08
C MET A 625 27.27 0.45 22.91
N ARG A 626 26.55 1.28 22.13
CA ARG A 626 25.13 1.05 21.84
C ARG A 626 24.92 0.09 20.67
N HIS A 627 25.93 -0.12 19.83
CA HIS A 627 25.86 -0.95 18.64
C HIS A 627 26.69 -2.23 18.83
N SER A 628 26.01 -3.34 19.14
CA SER A 628 26.61 -4.67 19.30
C SER A 628 27.10 -5.29 17.99
N ASP A 629 26.63 -4.77 16.84
CA ASP A 629 26.83 -5.38 15.52
C ASP A 629 28.17 -4.99 14.86
N LEU A 630 28.91 -4.07 15.47
CA LEU A 630 30.19 -3.59 14.96
C LEU A 630 31.30 -4.62 15.17
N SER A 631 32.13 -4.83 14.16
CA SER A 631 33.31 -5.69 14.23
C SER A 631 34.44 -5.00 15.01
N PRO A 632 34.79 -5.46 16.23
CA PRO A 632 35.75 -4.75 17.05
C PRO A 632 37.16 -4.74 16.42
N ARG A 633 37.48 -5.75 15.61
CA ARG A 633 38.77 -5.88 14.91
C ARG A 633 39.11 -4.71 14.01
N ARG A 634 38.12 -4.10 13.35
CA ARG A 634 38.34 -2.96 12.43
C ARG A 634 38.49 -1.63 13.17
N LEU A 635 38.08 -1.56 14.43
CA LEU A 635 38.23 -0.38 15.29
C LEU A 635 39.59 -0.36 15.99
N ILE A 636 40.32 -1.49 16.03
CA ILE A 636 41.65 -1.60 16.66
C ILE A 636 42.61 -0.47 16.26
N PRO A 637 42.78 -0.12 14.97
CA PRO A 637 43.71 0.95 14.59
C PRO A 637 43.36 2.30 15.23
N ALA A 638 42.07 2.65 15.28
CA ALA A 638 41.60 3.88 15.91
C ALA A 638 41.83 3.87 17.42
N LEU A 639 41.60 2.74 18.07
CA LEU A 639 41.82 2.56 19.52
C LEU A 639 43.31 2.65 19.90
N LEU A 640 44.19 2.07 19.07
CA LEU A 640 45.63 2.14 19.28
C LEU A 640 46.18 3.55 19.04
N GLU A 641 45.69 4.25 18.02
CA GLU A 641 46.11 5.63 17.75
C GLU A 641 45.68 6.58 18.87
N TYR A 642 44.45 6.42 19.38
CA TYR A 642 44.01 7.12 20.59
C TYR A 642 44.91 6.82 21.79
N HIS A 643 45.25 5.54 22.00
CA HIS A 643 46.11 5.15 23.13
C HIS A 643 47.52 5.75 23.03
N ARG A 644 48.10 5.87 21.83
CA ARG A 644 49.40 6.52 21.62
C ARG A 644 49.41 8.00 21.99
N GLY A 645 48.29 8.70 21.78
CA GLY A 645 48.12 10.11 22.13
C GLY A 645 47.59 10.36 23.55
N PHE A 646 47.37 9.30 24.34
CA PHE A 646 46.78 9.42 25.67
C PHE A 646 47.86 9.67 26.74
N ASP A 647 48.01 10.93 27.14
CA ASP A 647 48.92 11.37 28.21
C ASP A 647 48.34 11.14 29.62
N GLY A 648 47.92 9.90 29.92
CA GLY A 648 47.86 9.36 31.28
C GLY A 648 47.33 10.23 32.44
N GLU A 649 46.42 11.18 32.21
CA GLU A 649 45.89 12.02 33.30
C GLU A 649 45.15 11.15 34.31
N ALA A 650 45.52 11.26 35.59
CA ALA A 650 45.11 10.37 36.68
C ALA A 650 43.58 10.28 36.91
N THR A 651 42.80 11.17 36.30
CA THR A 651 41.34 11.23 36.40
C THR A 651 40.60 10.67 35.19
N ALA A 652 41.26 10.53 34.03
CA ALA A 652 40.62 10.10 32.80
C ALA A 652 40.78 8.57 32.63
N GLN A 653 39.68 7.83 32.67
CA GLN A 653 39.70 6.43 32.25
C GLN A 653 40.00 6.35 30.76
N ASN A 654 40.95 5.50 30.37
CA ASN A 654 41.26 5.25 28.98
C ASN A 654 40.02 4.67 28.28
N GLN A 655 39.43 5.44 27.36
CA GLN A 655 38.17 5.08 26.70
C GLN A 655 38.32 3.86 25.79
N ALA A 656 39.52 3.57 25.28
CA ALA A 656 39.78 2.33 24.53
C ALA A 656 39.70 1.09 25.44
N ILE A 657 40.22 1.17 26.66
CA ILE A 657 40.09 0.08 27.65
C ILE A 657 38.62 -0.12 28.03
N ARG A 658 37.87 0.97 28.24
CA ARG A 658 36.43 0.92 28.54
C ARG A 658 35.64 0.21 27.44
N TYR A 659 35.88 0.56 26.17
CA TYR A 659 35.22 -0.10 25.03
C TYR A 659 35.62 -1.57 24.91
N LEU A 660 36.91 -1.91 25.00
CA LEU A 660 37.38 -3.29 24.91
C LEU A 660 36.85 -4.17 26.05
N ASN A 661 36.77 -3.64 27.27
CA ASN A 661 36.15 -4.36 28.39
C ASN A 661 34.65 -4.59 28.18
N TYR A 662 33.93 -3.64 27.58
CA TYR A 662 32.54 -3.84 27.16
C TYR A 662 32.43 -4.98 26.14
N VAL A 663 33.30 -4.99 25.12
CA VAL A 663 33.33 -6.04 24.09
C VAL A 663 33.66 -7.41 24.68
N VAL A 664 34.55 -7.49 25.67
CA VAL A 664 34.91 -8.76 26.29
C VAL A 664 33.84 -9.26 27.26
N TYR A 665 33.39 -8.44 28.20
CA TYR A 665 32.52 -8.89 29.29
C TYR A 665 31.02 -8.83 28.98
N GLN A 666 30.57 -7.89 28.14
CA GLN A 666 29.15 -7.76 27.80
C GLN A 666 28.80 -8.41 26.46
N LEU A 667 29.66 -8.28 25.45
CA LEU A 667 29.46 -8.93 24.15
C LEU A 667 30.06 -10.35 24.08
N ASN A 668 30.80 -10.80 25.09
CA ASN A 668 31.42 -12.13 25.17
C ASN A 668 32.26 -12.51 23.93
N SER A 669 32.96 -11.54 23.33
CA SER A 669 33.78 -11.75 22.14
C SER A 669 34.79 -12.90 22.32
N THR A 670 35.00 -13.68 21.27
CA THR A 670 35.99 -14.78 21.20
C THR A 670 37.19 -14.43 20.31
N ASP A 671 37.23 -13.21 19.74
CA ASP A 671 38.27 -12.82 18.78
C ASP A 671 39.61 -12.53 19.48
N ALA A 672 40.60 -13.38 19.20
CA ALA A 672 41.95 -13.28 19.74
C ALA A 672 42.61 -11.92 19.46
N ALA A 673 42.30 -11.26 18.34
CA ALA A 673 42.87 -9.94 18.04
C ALA A 673 42.44 -8.89 19.08
N VAL A 674 41.17 -8.93 19.52
CA VAL A 674 40.61 -8.01 20.51
C VAL A 674 41.28 -8.24 21.87
N HIS A 675 41.35 -9.50 22.29
CA HIS A 675 42.00 -9.89 23.54
C HIS A 675 43.49 -9.52 23.55
N ASN A 676 44.20 -9.76 22.44
CA ASN A 676 45.60 -9.37 22.28
C ASN A 676 45.81 -7.86 22.34
N THR A 677 44.90 -7.06 21.75
CA THR A 677 44.98 -5.60 21.84
C THR A 677 44.72 -5.09 23.26
N LEU A 678 43.79 -5.70 23.98
CA LEU A 678 43.53 -5.35 25.37
C LEU A 678 44.75 -5.65 26.25
N VAL A 679 45.36 -6.84 26.08
CA VAL A 679 46.63 -7.20 26.74
C VAL A 679 47.73 -6.23 26.37
N SER A 680 47.84 -5.84 25.09
CA SER A 680 48.85 -4.87 24.64
C SER A 680 48.68 -3.52 25.30
N ILE A 681 47.45 -2.99 25.39
CA ILE A 681 47.16 -1.67 26.00
C ILE A 681 47.39 -1.71 27.52
N TYR A 682 47.02 -2.81 28.19
CA TYR A 682 47.32 -2.98 29.62
C TYR A 682 48.82 -3.10 29.88
N ALA A 683 49.55 -3.88 29.07
CA ALA A 683 50.99 -4.06 29.23
C ALA A 683 51.77 -2.76 28.97
N SER A 684 51.35 -1.97 27.96
CA SER A 684 51.97 -0.68 27.61
C SER A 684 51.62 0.48 28.55
N HIS A 685 50.77 0.26 29.56
CA HIS A 685 50.38 1.32 30.49
C HIS A 685 51.61 1.84 31.28
N PRO A 686 51.76 3.15 31.55
CA PRO A 686 52.97 3.68 32.19
C PRO A 686 53.17 3.28 33.66
N SER A 687 52.10 2.90 34.37
CA SER A 687 52.19 2.55 35.80
C SER A 687 52.75 1.14 36.00
N LYS A 688 53.42 0.89 37.14
CA LYS A 688 53.91 -0.45 37.52
C LYS A 688 52.82 -1.37 38.08
N ASP A 689 51.59 -0.87 38.22
CA ASP A 689 50.48 -1.65 38.76
C ASP A 689 49.98 -2.66 37.71
N GLU A 690 49.98 -3.94 38.08
CA GLU A 690 49.55 -5.06 37.23
C GLU A 690 48.13 -5.54 37.55
N SER A 691 47.45 -4.93 38.53
CA SER A 691 46.14 -5.37 39.02
C SER A 691 45.09 -5.52 37.92
N GLY A 692 45.01 -4.56 36.99
CA GLY A 692 44.07 -4.59 35.86
C GLY A 692 44.35 -5.69 34.82
N LEU A 693 45.63 -5.94 34.52
CA LEU A 693 46.03 -7.00 33.59
C LEU A 693 45.84 -8.38 34.24
N LEU A 694 46.24 -8.51 35.50
CA LEU A 694 46.19 -9.77 36.24
C LEU A 694 44.74 -10.20 36.53
N SER A 695 43.86 -9.27 36.89
CA SER A 695 42.42 -9.57 37.02
C SER A 695 41.80 -10.03 35.70
N TYR A 696 42.18 -9.42 34.57
CA TYR A 696 41.75 -9.87 33.25
C TYR A 696 42.28 -11.27 32.91
N LEU A 697 43.57 -11.54 33.14
CA LEU A 697 44.19 -12.84 32.86
C LEU A 697 43.62 -13.96 33.74
N GLN A 698 43.31 -13.68 35.01
CA GLN A 698 42.66 -14.62 35.93
C GLN A 698 41.19 -14.88 35.60
N ALA A 699 40.51 -13.90 35.01
CA ALA A 699 39.13 -14.06 34.55
C ALA A 699 39.03 -14.94 33.29
N GLN A 700 40.14 -15.12 32.56
CA GLN A 700 40.21 -16.08 31.47
C GLN A 700 40.43 -17.49 32.06
N GLY A 701 39.58 -18.44 31.68
CA GLY A 701 39.68 -19.84 32.12
C GLY A 701 40.85 -20.59 31.49
N ASP A 702 40.82 -21.93 31.59
CA ASP A 702 41.90 -22.83 31.13
C ASP A 702 42.21 -22.73 29.63
N GLU A 703 41.23 -22.34 28.80
CA GLU A 703 41.44 -22.00 27.39
C GLU A 703 41.44 -20.46 27.20
N PRO A 704 42.61 -19.80 27.21
CA PRO A 704 42.68 -18.36 27.02
C PRO A 704 42.27 -17.98 25.60
N ARG A 705 41.40 -16.98 25.48
CA ARG A 705 40.99 -16.43 24.19
C ARG A 705 42.03 -15.50 23.55
N TYR A 706 43.16 -15.26 24.21
CA TYR A 706 44.30 -14.49 23.70
C TYR A 706 45.45 -15.44 23.29
N ASP A 707 46.32 -14.95 22.42
CA ASP A 707 47.54 -15.67 22.06
C ASP A 707 48.55 -15.56 23.22
N SER A 708 48.80 -16.69 23.89
CA SER A 708 49.69 -16.76 25.05
C SER A 708 51.14 -16.40 24.71
N ASP A 709 51.64 -16.76 23.52
CA ASP A 709 53.01 -16.44 23.08
C ASP A 709 53.15 -14.93 22.77
N PHE A 710 52.10 -14.33 22.20
CA PHE A 710 52.06 -12.89 22.00
C PHE A 710 51.99 -12.12 23.33
N ALA A 711 51.08 -12.53 24.22
CA ALA A 711 50.91 -11.90 25.53
C ALA A 711 52.20 -11.98 26.36
N LEU A 712 52.88 -13.13 26.34
CA LEU A 712 54.16 -13.33 27.02
C LEU A 712 55.24 -12.37 26.50
N ARG A 713 55.42 -12.29 25.18
CA ARG A 713 56.39 -11.37 24.56
C ARG A 713 56.14 -9.92 24.97
N GLN A 714 54.88 -9.50 24.97
CA GLN A 714 54.50 -8.14 25.33
C GLN A 714 54.72 -7.86 26.83
N CYS A 715 54.37 -8.81 27.70
CA CYS A 715 54.59 -8.68 29.14
C CYS A 715 56.08 -8.66 29.50
N ILE A 716 56.91 -9.46 28.82
CA ILE A 716 58.38 -9.43 28.99
C ILE A 716 58.96 -8.09 28.54
N HIS A 717 58.52 -7.58 27.37
CA HIS A 717 58.97 -6.30 26.83
C HIS A 717 58.68 -5.13 27.79
N HIS A 718 57.53 -5.16 28.47
CA HIS A 718 57.13 -4.12 29.43
C HIS A 718 57.43 -4.47 30.91
N HIS A 719 58.22 -5.50 31.17
CA HIS A 719 58.63 -5.94 32.52
C HIS A 719 57.47 -6.23 33.48
N ARG A 720 56.41 -6.92 33.02
CA ARG A 720 55.23 -7.31 33.81
C ARG A 720 55.39 -8.71 34.42
N THR A 721 55.98 -8.80 35.60
CA THR A 721 56.50 -10.06 36.16
C THR A 721 55.39 -10.99 36.63
N LEU A 722 54.40 -10.49 37.38
CA LEU A 722 53.31 -11.30 37.93
C LEU A 722 52.42 -11.87 36.82
N SER A 723 52.15 -11.04 35.81
CA SER A 723 51.38 -11.42 34.63
C SER A 723 52.11 -12.47 33.77
N CYS A 724 53.44 -12.36 33.59
CA CYS A 724 54.24 -13.37 32.90
C CYS A 724 54.21 -14.72 33.63
N VAL A 725 54.35 -14.71 34.95
CA VAL A 725 54.32 -15.93 35.77
C VAL A 725 52.96 -16.63 35.66
N HIS A 726 51.86 -15.87 35.63
CA HIS A 726 50.53 -16.41 35.41
C HIS A 726 50.39 -17.07 34.03
N ILE A 727 50.86 -16.41 32.96
CA ILE A 727 50.77 -16.94 31.58
C ILE A 727 51.59 -18.24 31.44
N TYR A 728 52.81 -18.30 31.98
CA TYR A 728 53.60 -19.54 31.98
C TYR A 728 52.90 -20.67 32.75
N THR A 729 52.21 -20.32 33.84
CA THR A 729 51.44 -21.29 34.62
C THR A 729 50.24 -21.84 33.84
N SER A 730 49.54 -20.99 33.06
CA SER A 730 48.45 -21.43 32.18
C SER A 730 48.93 -22.25 30.97
N MET A 731 50.16 -22.03 30.50
CA MET A 731 50.77 -22.82 29.42
C MET A 731 51.33 -24.18 29.90
N GLU A 732 51.08 -24.57 31.15
CA GLU A 732 51.66 -25.76 31.82
C GLU A 732 53.20 -25.76 31.86
N GLN A 733 53.82 -24.61 31.60
CA GLN A 733 55.26 -24.38 31.59
C GLN A 733 55.76 -24.01 32.99
N TYR A 734 55.48 -24.89 33.97
CA TYR A 734 55.74 -24.64 35.38
C TYR A 734 57.24 -24.38 35.70
N LEU A 735 58.17 -25.02 34.98
CA LEU A 735 59.61 -24.83 35.21
C LEU A 735 60.02 -23.38 34.90
N GLN A 736 59.58 -22.85 33.77
CA GLN A 736 59.88 -21.48 33.35
C GLN A 736 59.14 -20.46 34.21
N ALA A 737 57.91 -20.77 34.65
CA ALA A 737 57.15 -19.94 35.59
C ALA A 737 57.88 -19.79 36.94
N VAL A 738 58.36 -20.90 37.50
CA VAL A 738 59.11 -20.93 38.77
C VAL A 738 60.45 -20.22 38.62
N ASP A 739 61.20 -20.47 37.55
CA ASP A 739 62.48 -19.79 37.30
C ASP A 739 62.32 -18.27 37.18
N LEU A 740 61.27 -17.80 36.47
CA LEU A 740 60.98 -16.38 36.35
C LEU A 740 60.56 -15.77 37.70
N ALA A 741 59.67 -16.42 38.46
CA ALA A 741 59.26 -15.95 39.78
C ALA A 741 60.46 -15.85 40.75
N LEU A 742 61.33 -16.87 40.74
CA LEU A 742 62.55 -16.90 41.55
C LEU A 742 63.60 -15.86 41.10
N SER A 743 63.65 -15.52 39.81
CA SER A 743 64.55 -14.46 39.29
C SER A 743 64.15 -13.06 39.76
N HIS A 744 62.86 -12.86 40.08
CA HIS A 744 62.29 -11.61 40.58
C HIS A 744 62.02 -11.61 42.09
N ASN A 745 62.56 -12.59 42.84
CA ASN A 745 62.45 -12.77 44.29
C ASN A 745 61.03 -13.07 44.84
N GLU A 746 60.13 -13.62 44.02
CA GLU A 746 58.77 -14.02 44.43
C GLU A 746 58.73 -15.50 44.85
N VAL A 747 59.30 -15.83 46.01
CA VAL A 747 59.46 -17.22 46.49
C VAL A 747 58.11 -17.87 46.86
N GLU A 748 57.17 -17.10 47.42
CA GLU A 748 55.85 -17.60 47.80
C GLU A 748 55.01 -17.95 46.56
N LEU A 749 55.05 -17.12 45.53
CA LEU A 749 54.39 -17.39 44.25
C LEU A 749 54.98 -18.63 43.58
N ALA A 750 56.30 -18.79 43.61
CA ALA A 750 57.00 -19.97 43.10
C ALA A 750 56.56 -21.26 43.81
N ALA A 751 56.35 -21.23 45.13
CA ALA A 751 55.86 -22.38 45.88
C ALA A 751 54.41 -22.75 45.53
N VAL A 752 53.53 -21.76 45.39
CA VAL A 752 52.14 -21.98 44.96
C VAL A 752 52.09 -22.62 43.57
N ILE A 753 52.96 -22.23 42.66
CA ILE A 753 53.04 -22.79 41.30
C ILE A 753 53.61 -24.21 41.32
N ALA A 754 54.61 -24.47 42.18
CA ALA A 754 55.19 -25.80 42.33
C ALA A 754 54.19 -26.85 42.83
N ASP A 755 53.13 -26.44 43.55
CA ASP A 755 52.06 -27.34 44.03
C ASP A 755 50.91 -27.58 43.05
N ARG A 756 50.73 -26.73 42.03
CA ARG A 756 49.65 -26.89 41.03
C ARG A 756 49.69 -28.21 40.24
N PRO A 757 50.83 -28.77 39.79
CA PRO A 757 50.87 -30.02 39.04
C PRO A 757 50.63 -31.24 39.95
N MET A 758 49.39 -31.48 40.37
CA MET A 758 48.98 -32.63 41.20
C MET A 758 49.03 -33.97 40.45
N SER A 759 48.83 -33.95 39.13
CA SER A 759 48.79 -35.16 38.28
C SER A 759 50.16 -35.79 38.03
N ASN A 760 51.25 -35.00 38.13
CA ASN A 760 52.60 -35.47 37.82
C ASN A 760 53.55 -35.30 39.03
N PRO A 761 53.67 -36.33 39.89
CA PRO A 761 54.50 -36.24 41.10
C PRO A 761 55.99 -36.06 40.77
N GLN A 762 56.47 -36.54 39.62
CA GLN A 762 57.87 -36.37 39.22
C GLN A 762 58.18 -34.91 38.85
N LEU A 763 57.27 -34.23 38.16
CA LEU A 763 57.43 -32.83 37.80
C LEU A 763 57.34 -31.93 39.04
N ARG A 764 56.38 -32.19 39.93
CA ARG A 764 56.24 -31.51 41.22
C ARG A 764 57.51 -31.63 42.06
N LYS A 765 58.10 -32.83 42.15
CA LYS A 765 59.39 -33.06 42.81
C LYS A 765 60.51 -32.22 42.19
N ARG A 766 60.60 -32.15 40.87
CA ARG A 766 61.63 -31.33 40.17
C ARG A 766 61.46 -29.82 40.41
N LEU A 767 60.23 -29.31 40.40
CA LEU A 767 59.92 -27.90 40.67
C LEU A 767 60.25 -27.53 42.12
N TRP A 768 59.84 -28.37 43.07
CA TRP A 768 60.17 -28.19 44.47
C TRP A 768 61.67 -28.27 44.75
N LEU A 769 62.43 -29.10 44.02
CA LEU A 769 63.90 -29.08 44.09
C LEU A 769 64.50 -27.76 43.55
N ALA A 770 63.90 -27.14 42.54
CA ALA A 770 64.33 -25.83 42.04
C ALA A 770 64.05 -24.70 43.05
N VAL A 771 62.85 -24.72 43.66
CA VAL A 771 62.49 -23.82 44.77
C VAL A 771 63.40 -24.06 45.98
N ALA A 772 63.63 -25.32 46.38
CA ALA A 772 64.50 -25.71 47.49
C ALA A 772 65.92 -25.21 47.29
N ARG A 773 66.49 -25.37 46.10
CA ARG A 773 67.84 -24.87 45.76
C ARG A 773 67.94 -23.36 46.00
N ARG A 774 66.92 -22.59 45.59
CA ARG A 774 66.92 -21.13 45.73
C ARG A 774 66.69 -20.70 47.19
N VAL A 775 65.73 -21.33 47.88
CA VAL A 775 65.46 -21.11 49.31
C VAL A 775 66.70 -21.42 50.14
N ILE A 776 67.32 -22.60 49.99
CA ILE A 776 68.55 -22.99 50.71
C ILE A 776 69.73 -22.05 50.40
N SER A 777 69.81 -21.51 49.17
CA SER A 777 70.84 -20.53 48.82
C SER A 777 70.61 -19.11 49.35
N GLN A 778 69.37 -18.76 49.72
CA GLN A 778 68.99 -17.42 50.16
C GLN A 778 68.70 -17.33 51.67
N SER A 779 68.31 -18.43 52.32
CA SER A 779 67.99 -18.46 53.75
C SER A 779 69.13 -19.04 54.59
N ASP A 780 69.61 -18.26 55.57
CA ASP A 780 70.66 -18.66 56.52
C ASP A 780 70.21 -19.72 57.56
N GLY A 781 68.94 -20.10 57.57
CA GLY A 781 68.34 -21.04 58.53
C GLY A 781 67.95 -22.38 57.91
N ILE A 782 68.65 -23.46 58.28
CA ILE A 782 68.35 -24.84 57.85
C ILE A 782 66.96 -25.27 58.34
N LYS A 783 66.57 -24.89 59.57
CA LYS A 783 65.26 -25.22 60.15
C LYS A 783 64.09 -24.54 59.42
N THR A 784 64.24 -23.28 59.04
CA THR A 784 63.21 -22.57 58.26
C THR A 784 63.08 -23.12 56.83
N ALA A 785 64.20 -23.57 56.24
CA ALA A 785 64.17 -24.25 54.95
C ALA A 785 63.50 -25.63 55.06
N ILE A 786 63.79 -26.42 56.11
CA ILE A 786 63.14 -27.72 56.37
C ILE A 786 61.64 -27.54 56.65
N GLU A 787 61.23 -26.56 57.46
CA GLU A 787 59.81 -26.25 57.68
C GLU A 787 59.08 -25.82 56.40
N PHE A 788 59.72 -25.04 55.54
CA PHE A 788 59.16 -24.67 54.24
C PHE A 788 59.05 -25.87 53.29
N LEU A 789 60.01 -26.80 53.35
CA LEU A 789 60.04 -28.01 52.52
C LEU A 789 59.12 -29.13 53.01
N LYS A 790 58.76 -29.14 54.31
CA LYS A 790 57.70 -30.02 54.88
C LYS A 790 56.32 -29.79 54.24
N ARG A 791 56.11 -28.70 53.50
CA ARG A 791 54.89 -28.45 52.72
C ARG A 791 54.72 -29.42 51.53
N CYS A 792 55.77 -30.14 51.14
CA CYS A 792 55.74 -31.07 50.01
C CYS A 792 55.95 -32.53 50.47
N ASP A 793 54.94 -33.36 50.28
CA ASP A 793 54.94 -34.79 50.69
C ASP A 793 55.86 -35.68 49.82
N LEU A 794 56.34 -35.17 48.69
CA LEU A 794 57.06 -35.93 47.66
C LEU A 794 58.59 -35.84 47.78
N LEU A 795 59.09 -34.89 48.57
CA LEU A 795 60.51 -34.72 48.79
C LEU A 795 60.96 -35.64 49.94
N LYS A 796 61.80 -36.61 49.62
CA LYS A 796 62.50 -37.38 50.65
C LYS A 796 63.80 -36.69 51.00
N ILE A 797 64.27 -36.92 52.22
CA ILE A 797 65.55 -36.37 52.67
C ILE A 797 66.73 -36.79 51.79
N GLU A 798 66.70 -37.99 51.22
CA GLU A 798 67.72 -38.47 50.28
C GLU A 798 67.94 -37.52 49.10
N ASP A 799 66.90 -36.81 48.66
CA ASP A 799 66.96 -35.88 47.53
C ASP A 799 67.50 -34.49 47.92
N LEU A 800 67.45 -34.14 49.21
CA LEU A 800 67.84 -32.82 49.71
C LEU A 800 69.30 -32.79 50.20
N ILE A 801 69.82 -33.91 50.69
CA ILE A 801 71.21 -34.07 51.17
C ILE A 801 72.27 -33.48 50.20
N PRO A 802 72.20 -33.69 48.87
CA PRO A 802 73.21 -33.16 47.95
C PRO A 802 73.26 -31.63 47.83
N PHE A 803 72.23 -30.92 48.28
CA PHE A 803 72.14 -29.45 48.18
C PHE A 803 72.57 -28.72 49.45
N PHE A 804 72.80 -29.46 50.54
CA PHE A 804 73.33 -28.90 51.77
C PHE A 804 74.88 -28.84 51.71
N PRO A 805 75.51 -27.83 52.34
CA PRO A 805 76.96 -27.79 52.47
C PRO A 805 77.51 -29.01 53.22
N ASP A 806 78.72 -29.48 52.91
CA ASP A 806 79.35 -30.67 53.52
C ASP A 806 79.51 -30.61 55.07
N PHE A 807 79.25 -29.47 55.69
CA PHE A 807 79.46 -29.20 57.12
C PHE A 807 78.16 -29.20 57.97
N VAL A 808 77.07 -29.80 57.48
CA VAL A 808 75.82 -29.88 58.26
C VAL A 808 75.88 -30.99 59.32
N VAL A 809 75.40 -30.68 60.54
CA VAL A 809 75.39 -31.58 61.69
C VAL A 809 74.26 -32.60 61.53
N ILE A 810 74.59 -33.90 61.60
CA ILE A 810 73.64 -35.02 61.43
C ILE A 810 72.49 -35.00 62.46
N ASP A 811 72.67 -34.36 63.62
CA ASP A 811 71.63 -34.22 64.63
C ASP A 811 70.37 -33.50 64.12
N ASP A 812 70.51 -32.63 63.11
CA ASP A 812 69.36 -31.94 62.51
C ASP A 812 68.49 -32.85 61.60
N PHE A 813 68.90 -34.10 61.32
CA PHE A 813 68.19 -35.06 60.44
C PHE A 813 67.82 -36.39 61.12
N LYS A 814 68.05 -36.51 62.43
CA LYS A 814 67.95 -37.80 63.14
C LYS A 814 66.54 -38.37 63.15
N GLU A 815 65.54 -37.52 63.34
CA GLU A 815 64.14 -37.97 63.48
C GLU A 815 63.63 -38.54 62.16
N GLU A 816 63.98 -37.90 61.06
CA GLU A 816 63.45 -38.21 59.76
C GLU A 816 64.14 -39.44 59.10
N ILE A 817 65.39 -39.74 59.46
CA ILE A 817 66.05 -40.99 59.04
C ILE A 817 65.40 -42.21 59.70
N CYS A 818 64.97 -42.09 60.95
CA CYS A 818 64.31 -43.19 61.68
C CYS A 818 62.96 -43.54 61.05
N GLU A 819 62.15 -42.55 60.67
CA GLU A 819 60.83 -42.76 60.07
C GLU A 819 60.93 -43.48 58.71
N ALA A 820 61.88 -43.09 57.85
CA ALA A 820 62.07 -43.72 56.55
C ALA A 820 62.45 -45.22 56.65
N LEU A 821 63.17 -45.63 57.69
CA LEU A 821 63.57 -47.03 57.91
C LEU A 821 62.37 -47.91 58.29
N GLU A 822 61.39 -47.39 59.03
CA GLU A 822 60.21 -48.14 59.45
C GLU A 822 59.28 -48.48 58.26
N ASP A 823 59.15 -47.56 57.30
CA ASP A 823 58.30 -47.75 56.13
C ASP A 823 58.83 -48.80 55.14
N TYR A 824 60.15 -48.91 54.96
CA TYR A 824 60.74 -49.96 54.12
C TYR A 824 60.43 -51.37 54.65
N SER A 825 60.37 -51.53 55.98
CA SER A 825 60.06 -52.83 56.59
C SER A 825 58.64 -53.30 56.24
N ARG A 826 57.65 -52.40 56.30
CA ARG A 826 56.23 -52.73 56.03
C ARG A 826 55.97 -53.13 54.58
N ASN A 827 56.64 -52.51 53.61
CA ASN A 827 56.44 -52.82 52.20
C ASN A 827 56.88 -54.24 51.82
N ILE A 828 57.90 -54.78 52.50
CA ILE A 828 58.41 -56.14 52.23
C ILE A 828 57.37 -57.21 52.61
N ASP A 829 56.61 -57.00 53.68
CA ASP A 829 55.61 -57.96 54.14
C ASP A 829 54.38 -58.01 53.22
N ASN A 830 53.95 -56.87 52.66
CA ASN A 830 52.80 -56.83 51.74
C ASN A 830 53.06 -57.60 50.43
N LEU A 831 54.26 -57.45 49.85
CA LEU A 831 54.64 -58.12 48.61
C LEU A 831 54.63 -59.65 48.71
N LYS A 832 54.95 -60.21 49.88
CA LYS A 832 54.86 -61.67 50.10
C LYS A 832 53.42 -62.17 50.01
N LYS A 833 52.45 -61.40 50.50
CA LYS A 833 51.05 -61.81 50.54
C LYS A 833 50.42 -61.87 49.15
N GLU A 834 50.71 -60.90 48.28
CA GLU A 834 50.17 -60.87 46.91
C GLU A 834 50.63 -62.06 46.05
N MET A 835 51.84 -62.57 46.31
CA MET A 835 52.40 -63.69 45.57
C MET A 835 51.61 -64.99 45.80
N ASP A 836 51.12 -65.22 47.02
CA ASP A 836 50.37 -66.43 47.38
C ASP A 836 48.97 -66.44 46.74
N GLU A 837 48.28 -65.28 46.73
CA GLU A 837 46.93 -65.14 46.18
C GLU A 837 46.89 -65.40 44.65
N SER A 838 47.93 -64.96 43.92
CA SER A 838 48.04 -65.15 42.47
C SER A 838 48.22 -66.62 42.07
N SER A 839 48.82 -67.44 42.93
CA SER A 839 49.00 -68.87 42.67
C SER A 839 47.67 -69.63 42.74
N GLN A 840 46.80 -69.25 43.67
CA GLN A 840 45.50 -69.87 43.87
C GLN A 840 44.59 -69.68 42.64
N THR A 841 44.51 -68.47 42.09
CA THR A 841 43.64 -68.16 40.93
C THR A 841 44.03 -68.92 39.68
N ALA A 842 45.33 -69.12 39.43
CA ALA A 842 45.81 -69.88 38.27
C ALA A 842 45.35 -71.36 38.28
N THR A 843 45.13 -71.96 39.46
CA THR A 843 44.65 -73.35 39.55
C THR A 843 43.17 -73.48 39.18
N ASN A 844 42.33 -72.51 39.56
CA ASN A 844 40.90 -72.53 39.24
C ASN A 844 40.64 -72.45 37.73
N ILE A 845 41.38 -71.59 37.02
CA ILE A 845 41.24 -71.41 35.56
C ILE A 845 41.47 -72.73 34.81
N LYS A 846 42.41 -73.57 35.27
CA LYS A 846 42.70 -74.87 34.64
C LYS A 846 41.53 -75.84 34.74
N LEU A 847 40.75 -75.79 35.81
CA LEU A 847 39.57 -76.65 36.00
C LEU A 847 38.44 -76.24 35.06
N ASP A 848 38.23 -74.94 34.87
CA ASP A 848 37.18 -74.43 33.98
C ASP A 848 37.42 -74.80 32.50
N ILE A 849 38.68 -74.79 32.05
CA ILE A 849 39.05 -75.19 30.68
C ILE A 849 38.66 -76.65 30.42
N ALA A 850 38.94 -77.56 31.36
CA ALA A 850 38.62 -78.97 31.21
C ALA A 850 37.10 -79.24 31.11
N ALA A 851 36.28 -78.39 31.73
CA ALA A 851 34.82 -78.51 31.65
C ALA A 851 34.22 -78.05 30.30
N LEU A 852 34.93 -77.21 29.54
CA LEU A 852 34.44 -76.67 28.26
C LEU A 852 34.46 -77.70 27.11
N ASP A 853 35.38 -78.66 27.13
CA ASP A 853 35.55 -79.66 26.05
C ASP A 853 34.38 -80.65 25.91
N HIS A 854 33.46 -80.73 26.88
CA HIS A 854 32.34 -81.69 26.89
C HIS A 854 30.96 -81.10 26.53
N ARG A 855 30.88 -79.87 26.03
CA ARG A 855 29.60 -79.24 25.64
C ARG A 855 29.19 -79.57 24.20
N TYR A 856 27.94 -79.97 23.99
CA TYR A 856 27.29 -80.12 22.67
C TYR A 856 26.25 -79.01 22.46
N ALA A 857 26.02 -78.61 21.21
CA ALA A 857 24.95 -77.68 20.82
C ALA A 857 23.88 -78.43 20.02
N ILE A 858 22.60 -78.25 20.38
CA ILE A 858 21.45 -78.86 19.67
C ILE A 858 20.97 -77.82 18.63
N VAL A 859 20.79 -78.23 17.37
CA VAL A 859 20.28 -77.40 16.28
C VAL A 859 18.88 -77.88 15.87
N GLU A 860 17.87 -77.01 15.94
CA GLU A 860 16.48 -77.39 15.64
C GLU A 860 16.14 -77.29 14.13
N PRO A 861 15.24 -78.16 13.58
CA PRO A 861 14.82 -78.11 12.18
C PRO A 861 13.95 -76.88 11.91
N GLY A 862 14.60 -75.76 11.57
CA GLY A 862 13.96 -74.46 11.38
C GLY A 862 14.87 -73.28 11.69
N GLU A 863 16.02 -73.53 12.32
CA GLU A 863 17.06 -72.52 12.52
C GLU A 863 17.49 -71.91 11.19
N LYS A 864 17.67 -70.59 11.21
CA LYS A 864 18.01 -69.78 10.04
C LYS A 864 19.41 -69.23 10.23
N CYS A 865 20.14 -69.10 9.13
CA CYS A 865 21.40 -68.36 9.17
C CYS A 865 21.11 -66.88 9.52
N TYR A 866 21.79 -66.33 10.53
CA TYR A 866 21.63 -64.94 10.96
C TYR A 866 22.01 -63.89 9.89
N VAL A 867 22.71 -64.28 8.82
CA VAL A 867 23.14 -63.35 7.75
C VAL A 867 22.18 -63.35 6.57
N CYS A 868 21.66 -64.50 6.13
CA CYS A 868 20.81 -64.58 4.94
C CYS A 868 19.34 -64.96 5.22
N GLY A 869 19.01 -65.35 6.45
CA GLY A 869 17.64 -65.72 6.84
C GLY A 869 17.12 -67.03 6.23
N LEU A 870 17.91 -67.74 5.41
CA LEU A 870 17.55 -69.04 4.83
C LEU A 870 17.77 -70.18 5.85
N PRO A 871 17.04 -71.31 5.73
CA PRO A 871 17.20 -72.46 6.61
C PRO A 871 18.65 -72.96 6.67
N LEU A 872 19.15 -73.17 7.89
CA LEU A 872 20.56 -73.47 8.17
C LEU A 872 21.03 -74.76 7.47
N LEU A 873 20.20 -75.81 7.51
CA LEU A 873 20.51 -77.12 6.90
C LEU A 873 20.61 -77.12 5.36
N SER A 874 20.29 -76.01 4.69
CA SER A 874 20.39 -75.94 3.23
C SER A 874 21.84 -75.90 2.71
N ARG A 875 22.82 -75.54 3.56
CA ARG A 875 24.24 -75.41 3.23
C ARG A 875 25.13 -75.81 4.42
N GLN A 876 26.42 -75.98 4.20
CA GLN A 876 27.39 -76.15 5.31
C GLN A 876 27.33 -74.95 6.25
N PHE A 877 27.31 -75.19 7.56
CA PHE A 877 27.09 -74.16 8.57
C PHE A 877 28.02 -74.30 9.78
N PHE A 878 28.23 -73.19 10.48
CA PHE A 878 28.91 -73.09 11.77
C PHE A 878 27.92 -72.77 12.87
N VAL A 879 28.10 -73.39 14.04
CA VAL A 879 27.38 -73.06 15.28
C VAL A 879 28.40 -72.73 16.34
N PHE A 880 28.29 -71.53 16.91
CA PHE A 880 29.18 -71.09 17.97
C PHE A 880 28.69 -71.54 19.35
N PRO A 881 29.56 -71.62 20.38
CA PRO A 881 29.14 -71.87 21.76
C PRO A 881 28.12 -70.86 22.32
N CYS A 882 28.01 -69.68 21.69
CA CYS A 882 26.96 -68.69 21.96
C CYS A 882 25.63 -68.96 21.23
N GLN A 883 25.45 -70.15 20.64
CA GLN A 883 24.27 -70.61 19.91
C GLN A 883 23.95 -69.87 18.60
N HIS A 884 24.78 -68.92 18.17
CA HIS A 884 24.63 -68.29 16.87
C HIS A 884 25.05 -69.22 15.73
N SER A 885 24.19 -69.35 14.73
CA SER A 885 24.37 -70.23 13.59
C SER A 885 24.46 -69.49 12.24
N PHE A 886 25.42 -69.87 11.41
CA PHE A 886 25.72 -69.19 10.14
C PHE A 886 26.03 -70.19 9.04
N HIS A 887 25.63 -69.93 7.79
CA HIS A 887 26.21 -70.66 6.65
C HIS A 887 27.68 -70.31 6.49
N SER A 888 28.51 -71.29 6.14
CA SER A 888 29.95 -71.15 5.87
C SER A 888 30.26 -70.02 4.89
N ASP A 889 29.53 -69.95 3.77
CA ASP A 889 29.69 -68.89 2.76
C ASP A 889 29.32 -67.49 3.29
N CYS A 890 28.24 -67.41 4.09
CA CYS A 890 27.77 -66.16 4.67
C CYS A 890 28.77 -65.63 5.71
N MET A 891 29.31 -66.53 6.52
CA MET A 891 30.32 -66.20 7.51
C MET A 891 31.64 -65.81 6.84
N GLY A 892 32.11 -66.57 5.86
CA GLY A 892 33.35 -66.29 5.12
C GLY A 892 33.33 -64.91 4.46
N ARG A 893 32.19 -64.49 3.89
CA ARG A 893 32.04 -63.14 3.30
C ARG A 893 32.15 -62.04 4.35
N LYS A 894 31.45 -62.18 5.48
CA LYS A 894 31.47 -61.18 6.55
C LYS A 894 32.83 -61.08 7.25
N VAL A 895 33.53 -62.20 7.42
CA VAL A 895 34.90 -62.21 7.93
C VAL A 895 35.85 -61.53 6.94
N LEU A 896 35.70 -61.72 5.62
CA LEU A 896 36.51 -61.05 4.60
C LEU A 896 36.34 -59.52 4.58
N GLU A 897 35.14 -59.01 4.87
CA GLU A 897 34.84 -57.57 4.97
C GLU A 897 35.56 -56.91 6.15
N GLN A 898 35.72 -57.63 7.28
CA GLN A 898 36.19 -57.05 8.55
C GLN A 898 37.57 -57.53 9.00
N ALA A 899 38.15 -58.53 8.32
CA ALA A 899 39.49 -59.03 8.62
C ALA A 899 40.57 -58.09 8.08
N GLY A 900 41.63 -57.87 8.86
CA GLY A 900 42.80 -57.10 8.43
C GLY A 900 43.48 -57.69 7.18
N VAL A 901 44.24 -56.85 6.46
CA VAL A 901 44.82 -57.13 5.13
C VAL A 901 45.55 -58.48 5.07
N ALA A 902 46.32 -58.84 6.10
CA ALA A 902 47.06 -60.11 6.15
C ALA A 902 46.14 -61.35 6.22
N LYS A 903 45.09 -61.32 7.07
CA LYS A 903 44.14 -62.43 7.21
C LYS A 903 43.22 -62.54 5.98
N SER A 904 42.78 -61.41 5.42
CA SER A 904 41.96 -61.38 4.20
C SER A 904 42.72 -61.93 2.99
N ASN A 905 44.00 -61.60 2.82
CA ASN A 905 44.85 -62.14 1.76
C ASN A 905 45.04 -63.65 1.90
N ARG A 906 45.27 -64.16 3.12
CA ARG A 906 45.42 -65.60 3.37
C ARG A 906 44.12 -66.36 3.09
N ILE A 907 42.97 -65.83 3.50
CA ILE A 907 41.66 -66.43 3.21
C ILE A 907 41.40 -66.47 1.70
N LYS A 908 41.70 -65.39 0.96
CA LYS A 908 41.57 -65.35 -0.51
C LYS A 908 42.52 -66.34 -1.21
N GLU A 909 43.74 -66.49 -0.71
CA GLU A 909 44.72 -67.44 -1.24
C GLU A 909 44.23 -68.89 -1.06
N LEU A 910 43.76 -69.25 0.14
CA LEU A 910 43.21 -70.58 0.42
C LEU A 910 41.93 -70.85 -0.40
N GLN A 911 41.03 -69.86 -0.54
CA GLN A 911 39.85 -69.97 -1.41
C GLN A 911 40.24 -70.15 -2.89
N MET A 912 41.28 -69.45 -3.37
CA MET A 912 41.76 -69.57 -4.75
C MET A 912 42.40 -70.95 -5.02
N GLN A 913 43.14 -71.50 -4.05
CA GLN A 913 43.71 -72.85 -4.12
C GLN A 913 42.60 -73.92 -4.21
N ILE A 914 41.50 -73.73 -3.47
CA ILE A 914 40.33 -74.62 -3.51
C ILE A 914 39.56 -74.46 -4.83
N HIS A 915 39.31 -73.23 -5.30
CA HIS A 915 38.43 -72.95 -6.45
C HIS A 915 39.09 -73.25 -7.80
N LYS A 916 40.41 -73.07 -7.93
CA LYS A 916 41.17 -73.44 -9.13
C LYS A 916 41.57 -74.92 -9.20
N GLY A 917 41.21 -75.73 -8.19
CA GLY A 917 41.53 -77.15 -8.16
C GLY A 917 43.04 -77.47 -8.08
N LEU A 918 43.86 -76.52 -7.59
CA LEU A 918 45.32 -76.65 -7.50
C LEU A 918 45.78 -77.71 -6.49
N VAL A 919 44.88 -78.16 -5.60
CA VAL A 919 45.16 -79.10 -4.50
C VAL A 919 44.09 -80.20 -4.49
N SER A 920 44.51 -81.47 -4.46
CA SER A 920 43.62 -82.64 -4.53
C SER A 920 43.90 -83.62 -3.38
N GLY A 921 42.85 -84.27 -2.85
CA GLY A 921 42.97 -85.27 -1.78
C GLY A 921 43.16 -84.69 -0.38
N THR A 922 43.96 -85.35 0.46
CA THR A 922 44.19 -85.01 1.88
C THR A 922 44.68 -83.59 2.13
N GLN A 923 45.44 -83.02 1.19
CA GLN A 923 45.87 -81.63 1.27
C GLN A 923 44.71 -80.64 1.12
N ARG A 924 43.65 -81.01 0.37
CA ARG A 924 42.43 -80.20 0.27
C ARG A 924 41.69 -80.16 1.60
N GLU A 925 41.64 -81.27 2.33
CA GLU A 925 41.01 -81.33 3.66
C GLU A 925 41.77 -80.50 4.69
N ALA A 926 43.11 -80.52 4.68
CA ALA A 926 43.92 -79.67 5.55
C ALA A 926 43.72 -78.17 5.25
N VAL A 927 43.66 -77.80 3.97
CA VAL A 927 43.41 -76.42 3.53
C VAL A 927 41.99 -75.97 3.88
N VAL A 928 41.00 -76.86 3.81
CA VAL A 928 39.62 -76.58 4.26
C VAL A 928 39.57 -76.42 5.77
N ALA A 929 40.26 -77.25 6.54
CA ALA A 929 40.34 -77.12 8.00
C ALA A 929 41.05 -75.83 8.45
N GLU A 930 42.12 -75.42 7.75
CA GLU A 930 42.78 -74.13 8.01
C GLU A 930 41.85 -72.96 7.67
N LEU A 931 41.11 -73.04 6.55
CA LEU A 931 40.12 -72.05 6.17
C LEU A 931 38.99 -71.95 7.20
N ASP A 932 38.46 -73.09 7.65
CA ASP A 932 37.39 -73.16 8.64
C ASP A 932 37.86 -72.64 10.01
N ALA A 933 39.09 -72.94 10.44
CA ALA A 933 39.65 -72.41 11.68
C ALA A 933 39.85 -70.89 11.65
N LEU A 934 40.23 -70.33 10.50
CA LEU A 934 40.39 -68.89 10.32
C LEU A 934 39.04 -68.16 10.23
N VAL A 935 38.04 -68.78 9.60
CA VAL A 935 36.69 -68.20 9.51
C VAL A 935 35.92 -68.35 10.82
N ALA A 936 36.05 -69.49 11.50
CA ALA A 936 35.32 -69.81 12.74
C ALA A 936 36.06 -69.46 14.04
N SER A 937 37.10 -68.62 14.00
CA SER A 937 37.89 -68.29 15.20
C SER A 937 37.08 -67.55 16.28
N ALA A 938 36.06 -66.77 15.90
CA ALA A 938 35.21 -66.03 16.81
C ALA A 938 33.84 -65.75 16.20
N CYS A 939 32.80 -65.67 17.03
CA CYS A 939 31.45 -65.32 16.57
C CYS A 939 31.37 -63.83 16.22
N ILE A 940 30.90 -63.50 15.02
CA ILE A 940 30.81 -62.12 14.50
C ILE A 940 29.90 -61.23 15.36
N LEU A 941 28.88 -61.81 16.02
CA LEU A 941 27.88 -61.06 16.79
C LEU A 941 28.27 -60.82 18.26
N CYS A 942 29.18 -61.60 18.84
CA CYS A 942 29.47 -61.55 20.29
C CYS A 942 30.93 -61.32 20.65
N SER A 943 31.83 -61.29 19.67
CA SER A 943 33.26 -61.08 19.90
C SER A 943 33.68 -59.66 19.49
N ASP A 944 34.99 -59.39 19.48
CA ASP A 944 35.60 -58.13 19.04
C ASP A 944 35.07 -57.59 17.69
N PHE A 945 34.57 -58.47 16.82
CA PHE A 945 33.90 -58.06 15.58
C PHE A 945 32.66 -57.18 15.84
N ALA A 946 31.87 -57.45 16.86
CA ALA A 946 30.71 -56.65 17.22
C ALA A 946 31.12 -55.25 17.74
N ILE A 947 32.21 -55.18 18.51
CA ILE A 947 32.74 -53.91 19.03
C ILE A 947 33.18 -53.01 17.87
N LYS A 948 33.81 -53.58 16.84
CA LYS A 948 34.23 -52.83 15.64
C LYS A 948 33.07 -52.31 14.79
N ARG A 949 31.85 -52.83 14.98
CA ARG A 949 30.65 -52.37 14.25
C ARG A 949 29.90 -51.26 14.97
N ILE A 950 30.34 -50.82 16.16
CA ILE A 950 29.67 -49.73 16.88
C ILE A 950 29.71 -48.42 16.08
N ASP A 951 30.73 -48.23 15.25
CA ASP A 951 30.90 -47.03 14.43
C ASP A 951 30.15 -47.11 13.08
N GLU A 952 29.55 -48.25 12.73
CA GLU A 952 28.73 -48.38 11.51
C GLU A 952 27.33 -47.78 11.74
N PRO A 953 26.85 -46.86 10.87
CA PRO A 953 25.52 -46.31 11.00
C PRO A 953 24.45 -47.40 10.83
N PHE A 954 23.43 -47.38 11.70
CA PHE A 954 22.32 -48.35 11.69
C PHE A 954 21.50 -48.35 10.39
N ILE A 955 21.53 -47.24 9.63
CA ILE A 955 20.88 -47.09 8.33
C ILE A 955 21.99 -46.79 7.32
N THR A 956 22.14 -47.66 6.32
CA THR A 956 23.10 -47.43 5.23
C THR A 956 22.46 -46.61 4.11
N ARG A 957 23.25 -46.01 3.23
CA ARG A 957 22.74 -45.15 2.13
C ARG A 957 21.85 -45.88 1.12
N ASP A 958 21.90 -47.21 1.11
CA ASP A 958 21.11 -48.06 0.21
C ASP A 958 19.81 -48.54 0.85
N ASP A 959 19.60 -48.30 2.15
CA ASP A 959 18.37 -48.66 2.84
C ASP A 959 17.29 -47.60 2.61
N ASN A 960 16.07 -48.05 2.30
CA ASN A 960 14.94 -47.13 2.12
C ASN A 960 14.50 -46.58 3.49
N PRO A 961 14.71 -45.29 3.79
CA PRO A 961 14.37 -44.73 5.11
C PRO A 961 12.87 -44.81 5.41
N ASP A 962 12.02 -44.96 4.39
CA ASP A 962 10.58 -45.12 4.54
C ASP A 962 10.16 -46.47 5.17
N GLU A 963 11.00 -47.51 5.10
CA GLU A 963 10.74 -48.79 5.79
C GLU A 963 11.07 -48.74 7.30
N TRP A 964 11.81 -47.70 7.72
CA TRP A 964 12.25 -47.50 9.10
C TRP A 964 11.48 -46.36 9.82
N ALA A 965 10.55 -45.71 9.11
CA ALA A 965 9.62 -44.76 9.71
C ALA A 965 8.53 -45.53 10.48
N LEU A 966 8.60 -45.47 11.82
CA LEU A 966 7.61 -46.06 12.74
C LEU A 966 6.26 -45.32 12.72
#